data_AF-A0A2M9HAU7-F1
#
_entry.id   AF-A0A2M9HAU7-F1
#
_cell.length_a   1.000
_cell.length_b   1.000
_cell.length_c   1.000
_cell.angle_alpha   90.00
_cell.angle_beta   90.00
_cell.angle_gamma   90.00
#
_symmetry.space_group_name_H-M   'P 1'
#
loop_
_entity.id
_entity.type
_entity.pdbx_description
1 polymer ?
#
loop_
_entity_poly.entity_id
_entity_poly.type
_entity_poly.pdbx_seq_one_letter_code
_entity_poly.pdbx_strand_id
1 'polypeptide(L)'
;MRTEDRRVARAIVVALGGAGNIRGLTHCATRLRFELRDASRVDARALDADPAVLGAVAQYGERYQVVIGGAVEDVYDAMMAMPAVRDAISSCDGDCDVVGDGGMADDAPVPHVPDAVLAAAPAKADSSAADPAAAAPDAPDRTDSTPVAHEMDTTVFPSSGVFAMFHGKRGITRRIAHCLNWFFEYLSDSFRPIIGVLLGASIIIALVNLCLALGVMPNDEASAGWVFVKAMWKGVFVFLPIIVAYNASNKLRVDPWLGAMIMAALMTPQFTGLMNAADADCVTDPTLGVRSCTVHVFGLPMHLNDYSGNVFVPLIMVLALAALYRGLKRVLPRSIRIVFLPFVSMVVITPLTAFVLGPFGAWLSNGIGVSLAWLSMHAPFAFAVLLPLIYPFIVPIGLHWPLNALMIVNVQTLGYDFIQGPMAVWNFACFGSTAGVLLLAVRERDDAMRRTATGALLAGLLGGLTEPSLYGIHLRHRLVYRRMLVGCAAGGLTGALLGWFFPSVTPSGGVMHGVIAWSFAFTSLLTIPLFSRMWVYVASIAVAFVVPMALIAIFDYRTKASAENVDDSRVGGQDADNPQTTGEKGITLGISENAPDDDGIVAGHADAVDDADAVGADGTVGVGSAVAADADADDAVAVVAPVAGAVLPIDDVSDPVFASRALGDGVAIRPDVEADDGPRTIAAPVAGVLKTVAGTGHAFGIRADDGIEVLLHVGVDTVRLEGEGFTMTVSKGERVRAGDPLATVDFAELRRSGVDATTMMTITNTAKMTSVTPLTGFDAAVGDPVIAVRR
;
A
#
# COMPACT_ATOMS: atom_id res chain seq x y z
N MET A 1 -11.04 -10.65 14.57
CA MET A 1 -10.40 -11.72 13.78
C MET A 1 -11.24 -12.01 12.54
N ARG A 2 -10.67 -11.90 11.34
CA ARG A 2 -11.43 -12.01 10.08
C ARG A 2 -11.73 -13.48 9.76
N THR A 3 -12.76 -13.73 8.96
CA THR A 3 -13.19 -15.08 8.55
C THR A 3 -12.14 -15.77 7.68
N GLU A 4 -11.39 -15.00 6.89
CA GLU A 4 -10.32 -15.48 6.02
C GLU A 4 -9.09 -15.94 6.82
N ASP A 5 -8.68 -15.21 7.85
CA ASP A 5 -7.52 -15.57 8.70
C ASP A 5 -7.76 -16.93 9.40
N ARG A 6 -8.99 -17.16 9.87
CA ARG A 6 -9.42 -18.46 10.43
C ARG A 6 -9.37 -19.59 9.41
N ARG A 7 -9.72 -19.32 8.15
CA ARG A 7 -9.67 -20.30 7.06
C ARG A 7 -8.22 -20.68 6.76
N VAL A 8 -7.36 -19.67 6.59
CA VAL A 8 -5.93 -19.84 6.30
C VAL A 8 -5.24 -20.57 7.45
N ALA A 9 -5.48 -20.15 8.69
CA ALA A 9 -4.98 -20.84 9.88
C ALA A 9 -5.35 -22.33 9.90
N ARG A 10 -6.61 -22.69 9.58
CA ARG A 10 -7.01 -24.11 9.52
C ARG A 10 -6.32 -24.86 8.38
N ALA A 11 -6.21 -24.24 7.21
CA ALA A 11 -5.55 -24.85 6.06
C ALA A 11 -4.08 -25.17 6.38
N ILE A 12 -3.38 -24.24 7.03
CA ILE A 12 -1.99 -24.45 7.47
C ILE A 12 -1.89 -25.57 8.51
N VAL A 13 -2.75 -25.57 9.55
CA VAL A 13 -2.74 -26.66 10.55
C VAL A 13 -2.95 -28.03 9.90
N VAL A 14 -3.89 -28.14 8.95
CA VAL A 14 -4.15 -29.40 8.24
C VAL A 14 -2.93 -29.83 7.41
N ALA A 15 -2.35 -28.88 6.66
CA ALA A 15 -1.20 -29.17 5.80
C ALA A 15 0.07 -29.48 6.60
N LEU A 16 0.18 -29.04 7.86
CA LEU A 16 1.26 -29.43 8.77
C LEU A 16 1.03 -30.80 9.43
N GLY A 17 -0.01 -31.56 9.05
CA GLY A 17 -0.30 -32.88 9.62
C GLY A 17 -1.20 -32.87 10.85
N GLY A 18 -1.85 -31.73 11.14
CA GLY A 18 -2.82 -31.54 12.22
C GLY A 18 -2.23 -30.83 13.44
N ALA A 19 -3.12 -30.34 14.33
CA ALA A 19 -2.72 -29.55 15.50
C ALA A 19 -1.79 -30.30 16.46
N GLY A 20 -1.99 -31.62 16.62
CA GLY A 20 -1.14 -32.47 17.47
C GLY A 20 0.29 -32.65 16.95
N ASN A 21 0.58 -32.28 15.69
CA ASN A 21 1.93 -32.28 15.15
C ASN A 21 2.70 -30.99 15.47
N ILE A 22 2.03 -29.95 15.98
CA ILE A 22 2.63 -28.65 16.30
C ILE A 22 3.10 -28.69 17.75
N ARG A 23 4.41 -28.65 17.96
CA ARG A 23 5.07 -28.56 19.28
C ARG A 23 5.22 -27.11 19.72
N GLY A 24 5.52 -26.21 18.77
CA GLY A 24 5.71 -24.79 19.03
C GLY A 24 5.30 -23.95 17.83
N LEU A 25 4.81 -22.75 18.10
CA LEU A 25 4.40 -21.79 17.09
C LEU A 25 4.85 -20.40 17.50
N THR A 26 5.65 -19.75 16.65
CA THR A 26 6.06 -18.35 16.82
C THR A 26 5.89 -17.62 15.48
N HIS A 27 6.00 -16.29 15.48
CA HIS A 27 5.88 -15.51 14.26
C HIS A 27 6.78 -14.28 14.25
N CYS A 28 7.09 -13.78 13.05
CA CYS A 28 7.67 -12.46 12.82
C CYS A 28 6.72 -11.62 11.95
N ALA A 29 7.14 -10.44 11.48
CA ALA A 29 6.30 -9.56 10.67
C ALA A 29 5.79 -10.21 9.36
N THR A 30 6.49 -11.21 8.81
CA THR A 30 6.16 -11.81 7.49
C THR A 30 6.08 -13.33 7.45
N ARG A 31 6.37 -14.04 8.56
CA ARG A 31 6.44 -15.52 8.57
C ARG A 31 5.94 -16.14 9.87
N LEU A 32 5.26 -17.28 9.75
CA LEU A 32 5.00 -18.21 10.85
C LEU A 32 6.14 -19.23 10.92
N ARG A 33 6.59 -19.55 12.13
CA ARG A 33 7.63 -20.53 12.43
C ARG A 33 7.02 -21.61 13.31
N PHE A 34 7.15 -22.86 12.85
CA PHE A 34 6.63 -24.04 13.52
C PHE A 34 7.77 -24.90 14.00
N GLU A 35 7.64 -25.40 15.22
CA GLU A 35 8.33 -26.60 15.68
C GLU A 35 7.34 -27.74 15.61
N LEU A 36 7.69 -28.79 14.88
CA LEU A 36 6.84 -29.94 14.65
C LEU A 36 7.32 -31.13 15.49
N ARG A 37 6.44 -32.12 15.67
CA ARG A 37 6.84 -33.43 16.21
C ARG A 37 7.42 -34.32 15.12
N ASP A 38 6.91 -34.18 13.89
CA ASP A 38 7.35 -34.91 12.71
C ASP A 38 7.12 -34.07 11.44
N ALA A 39 8.21 -33.55 10.88
CA ALA A 39 8.25 -32.73 9.68
C ALA A 39 7.96 -33.54 8.40
N SER A 40 8.05 -34.88 8.44
CA SER A 40 7.70 -35.73 7.30
C SER A 40 6.20 -35.74 7.01
N ARG A 41 5.37 -35.32 7.98
CA ARG A 41 3.92 -35.21 7.86
C ARG A 41 3.46 -33.92 7.18
N VAL A 42 4.38 -33.03 6.81
CA VAL A 42 4.04 -31.76 6.17
C VAL A 42 3.73 -31.95 4.68
N ASP A 43 2.54 -31.57 4.28
CA ASP A 43 2.15 -31.45 2.87
C ASP A 43 2.57 -30.08 2.32
N ALA A 44 3.83 -29.99 1.89
CA ALA A 44 4.38 -28.78 1.29
C ALA A 44 3.61 -28.32 0.04
N ARG A 45 3.01 -29.25 -0.73
CA ARG A 45 2.25 -28.90 -1.94
C ARG A 45 0.91 -28.25 -1.58
N ALA A 46 0.27 -28.70 -0.50
CA ALA A 46 -0.94 -28.06 0.01
C ALA A 46 -0.66 -26.66 0.56
N LEU A 47 0.46 -26.46 1.25
CA LEU A 47 0.89 -25.13 1.72
C LEU A 47 1.16 -24.17 0.57
N ASP A 48 1.93 -24.58 -0.45
CA ASP A 48 2.24 -23.73 -1.61
C ASP A 48 1.03 -23.46 -2.52
N ALA A 49 -0.04 -24.25 -2.41
CA ALA A 49 -1.28 -24.07 -3.18
C ALA A 49 -2.25 -23.07 -2.53
N ASP A 50 -2.09 -22.75 -1.24
CA ASP A 50 -2.96 -21.77 -0.58
C ASP A 50 -2.58 -20.34 -1.01
N PRO A 51 -3.52 -19.53 -1.52
CA PRO A 51 -3.23 -18.20 -2.05
C PRO A 51 -2.69 -17.21 -1.01
N ALA A 52 -2.90 -17.46 0.29
CA ALA A 52 -2.38 -16.64 1.38
C ALA A 52 -0.93 -17.02 1.77
N VAL A 53 -0.42 -18.15 1.30
CA VAL A 53 0.95 -18.61 1.56
C VAL A 53 1.85 -18.20 0.39
N LEU A 54 2.82 -17.34 0.69
CA LEU A 54 3.83 -16.86 -0.26
C LEU A 54 4.98 -17.86 -0.46
N GLY A 55 5.15 -18.79 0.48
CA GLY A 55 6.04 -19.94 0.35
C GLY A 55 6.18 -20.75 1.63
N ALA A 56 6.44 -22.04 1.50
CA ALA A 56 6.75 -22.96 2.59
C ALA A 56 8.20 -23.46 2.50
N VAL A 57 8.95 -23.41 3.60
CA VAL A 57 10.37 -23.78 3.64
C VAL A 57 10.64 -24.66 4.84
N ALA A 58 11.11 -25.89 4.59
CA ALA A 58 11.65 -26.76 5.63
C ALA A 58 12.95 -26.18 6.19
N GLN A 59 13.11 -26.23 7.52
CA GLN A 59 14.34 -25.84 8.21
C GLN A 59 15.04 -27.10 8.73
N TYR A 60 16.22 -26.95 9.35
CA TYR A 60 16.94 -28.09 9.91
C TYR A 60 16.17 -28.73 11.08
N GLY A 61 16.09 -30.06 11.09
CA GLY A 61 15.34 -30.84 12.09
C GLY A 61 13.84 -30.76 11.90
N GLU A 62 13.09 -30.68 13.00
CA GLU A 62 11.62 -30.65 13.00
C GLU A 62 11.05 -29.23 12.85
N ARG A 63 11.86 -28.27 12.37
CA ARG A 63 11.45 -26.87 12.22
C ARG A 63 10.92 -26.60 10.81
N TYR A 64 9.82 -25.84 10.72
CA TYR A 64 9.17 -25.54 9.44
C TYR A 64 8.71 -24.09 9.38
N GLN A 65 8.88 -23.41 8.24
CA GLN A 65 8.54 -21.99 8.08
C GLN A 65 7.50 -21.79 6.97
N VAL A 66 6.48 -20.98 7.26
CA VAL A 66 5.44 -20.58 6.29
C VAL A 66 5.44 -19.07 6.16
N VAL A 67 5.66 -18.57 4.95
CA VAL A 67 5.69 -17.14 4.60
C VAL A 67 4.29 -16.71 4.21
N ILE A 68 3.75 -15.69 4.88
CA ILE A 68 2.39 -15.17 4.61
C ILE A 68 2.43 -13.68 4.22
N GLY A 69 3.44 -12.92 4.66
CA GLY A 69 3.52 -11.46 4.44
C GLY A 69 2.83 -10.67 5.55
N GLY A 70 2.26 -9.51 5.25
CA GLY A 70 1.73 -8.59 6.27
C GLY A 70 0.53 -9.07 7.10
N ALA A 71 -0.03 -10.26 6.81
CA ALA A 71 -1.18 -10.82 7.53
C ALA A 71 -0.79 -11.86 8.61
N VAL A 72 0.49 -11.98 8.95
CA VAL A 72 1.00 -13.06 9.81
C VAL A 72 0.46 -12.99 11.23
N GLU A 73 0.37 -11.80 11.81
CA GLU A 73 -0.15 -11.60 13.16
C GLU A 73 -1.61 -12.06 13.25
N ASP A 74 -2.44 -11.64 12.31
CA ASP A 74 -3.85 -12.05 12.22
C ASP A 74 -4.01 -13.58 12.08
N VAL A 75 -3.15 -14.24 11.31
CA VAL A 75 -3.18 -15.71 11.12
C VAL A 75 -2.66 -16.44 12.35
N TYR A 76 -1.62 -15.93 13.01
CA TYR A 76 -1.10 -16.47 14.27
C TYR A 76 -2.16 -16.43 15.37
N ASP A 77 -2.81 -15.29 15.56
CA ASP A 77 -3.90 -15.13 16.52
C ASP A 77 -5.05 -16.10 16.20
N ALA A 78 -5.34 -16.29 14.92
CA ALA A 78 -6.35 -17.25 14.48
C ALA A 78 -5.99 -18.71 14.77
N MET A 79 -4.71 -19.08 14.72
CA MET A 79 -4.22 -20.40 15.12
C MET A 79 -4.28 -20.57 16.64
N MET A 80 -3.83 -19.57 17.41
CA MET A 80 -3.83 -19.61 18.88
C MET A 80 -5.24 -19.59 19.48
N ALA A 81 -6.22 -19.04 18.76
CA ALA A 81 -7.63 -19.10 19.13
C ALA A 81 -8.27 -20.50 18.93
N MET A 82 -7.56 -21.46 18.31
CA MET A 82 -8.05 -22.84 18.17
C MET A 82 -7.66 -23.67 19.39
N PRO A 83 -8.63 -24.24 20.16
CA PRO A 83 -8.32 -25.04 21.34
C PRO A 83 -7.34 -26.18 21.03
N ALA A 84 -7.54 -26.88 19.92
CA ALA A 84 -6.68 -28.00 19.52
C ALA A 84 -5.20 -27.62 19.31
N VAL A 85 -4.91 -26.39 18.85
CA VAL A 85 -3.52 -25.93 18.64
C VAL A 85 -2.93 -25.46 19.97
N ARG A 86 -3.69 -24.70 20.74
CA ARG A 86 -3.26 -24.21 22.06
C ARG A 86 -2.99 -25.37 23.02
N ASP A 87 -3.88 -26.35 23.07
CA ASP A 87 -3.77 -27.50 23.96
C ASP A 87 -2.60 -28.41 23.54
N ALA A 88 -2.33 -28.53 22.23
CA ALA A 88 -1.17 -29.26 21.72
C ALA A 88 0.15 -28.59 22.15
N ILE A 89 0.22 -27.26 22.10
CA ILE A 89 1.41 -26.50 22.53
C ILE A 89 1.55 -26.54 24.07
N SER A 90 0.47 -26.34 24.83
CA SER A 90 0.53 -26.33 26.30
C SER A 90 0.79 -27.70 26.93
N SER A 91 0.44 -28.80 26.24
CA SER A 91 0.73 -30.16 26.71
C SER A 91 2.23 -30.50 26.73
N CYS A 92 3.08 -29.62 26.20
CA CYS A 92 4.53 -29.82 26.11
C CYS A 92 5.31 -29.19 27.29
N ASP A 93 4.68 -28.37 28.13
CA ASP A 93 5.34 -27.70 29.28
C ASP A 93 5.51 -28.62 30.51
N GLY A 94 5.09 -29.89 30.42
CA GLY A 94 5.06 -30.83 31.55
C GLY A 94 6.09 -31.97 31.51
N ASP A 95 6.88 -32.10 30.44
CA ASP A 95 7.74 -33.27 30.24
C ASP A 95 9.05 -32.89 29.50
N CYS A 96 10.00 -32.35 30.26
CA CYS A 96 11.42 -32.45 29.93
C CYS A 96 12.22 -32.66 31.23
N ASP A 97 12.70 -33.90 31.35
CA ASP A 97 13.40 -34.47 32.49
C ASP A 97 14.65 -33.70 32.92
N VAL A 98 14.76 -33.62 34.26
CA VAL A 98 15.97 -33.31 35.02
C VAL A 98 16.91 -34.52 35.00
N VAL A 99 18.07 -34.38 34.36
CA VAL A 99 19.32 -35.10 34.66
C VAL A 99 20.43 -34.11 34.30
N GLY A 100 21.40 -33.68 35.10
CA GLY A 100 21.85 -33.99 36.46
C GLY A 100 23.24 -33.34 36.54
N ASP A 101 23.48 -32.55 37.59
CA ASP A 101 24.76 -31.89 37.91
C ASP A 101 25.91 -32.91 38.06
N GLY A 102 27.13 -32.53 37.65
CA GLY A 102 28.32 -33.39 37.75
C GLY A 102 29.60 -32.85 37.10
N GLY A 103 30.32 -31.97 37.80
CA GLY A 103 31.77 -32.02 38.07
C GLY A 103 32.81 -32.28 36.95
N MET A 104 33.74 -31.31 36.85
CA MET A 104 35.10 -31.34 36.29
C MET A 104 35.85 -32.70 36.22
N ALA A 105 36.48 -33.00 35.07
CA ALA A 105 37.76 -33.70 34.94
C ALA A 105 38.36 -33.55 33.51
N ASP A 106 39.69 -33.61 33.46
CA ASP A 106 40.62 -33.12 32.43
C ASP A 106 40.80 -33.97 31.13
N ASP A 107 41.46 -33.31 30.17
CA ASP A 107 42.46 -33.80 29.20
C ASP A 107 42.13 -34.78 28.04
N ALA A 108 42.22 -34.21 26.83
CA ALA A 108 42.82 -34.73 25.58
C ALA A 108 42.05 -35.78 24.71
N PRO A 109 42.45 -35.98 23.43
CA PRO A 109 42.43 -35.02 22.33
C PRO A 109 41.65 -35.53 21.08
N VAL A 110 41.31 -34.58 20.20
CA VAL A 110 40.66 -34.76 18.89
C VAL A 110 41.52 -35.59 17.92
N PRO A 111 40.96 -36.54 17.15
CA PRO A 111 41.63 -37.05 15.95
C PRO A 111 41.16 -36.31 14.69
N HIS A 112 42.15 -35.81 13.96
CA HIS A 112 42.11 -35.32 12.59
C HIS A 112 41.46 -36.30 11.60
N VAL A 113 40.76 -35.76 10.60
CA VAL A 113 40.58 -36.40 9.29
C VAL A 113 41.10 -35.43 8.21
N PRO A 114 42.02 -35.86 7.32
CA PRO A 114 42.60 -35.00 6.30
C PRO A 114 41.81 -35.01 4.99
N ASP A 115 41.96 -33.92 4.24
CA ASP A 115 41.54 -33.73 2.85
C ASP A 115 42.17 -34.77 1.90
N ALA A 116 41.40 -35.24 0.91
CA ALA A 116 41.67 -35.08 -0.53
C ALA A 116 41.08 -36.20 -1.43
N VAL A 117 40.19 -35.79 -2.34
CA VAL A 117 40.33 -35.93 -3.81
C VAL A 117 40.11 -37.30 -4.53
N LEU A 118 39.22 -37.20 -5.53
CA LEU A 118 39.11 -37.91 -6.83
C LEU A 118 38.23 -39.17 -6.99
N ALA A 119 37.22 -38.96 -7.85
CA ALA A 119 36.95 -39.67 -9.12
C ALA A 119 35.92 -40.81 -9.19
N ALA A 120 35.21 -40.71 -10.33
CA ALA A 120 34.59 -41.75 -11.15
C ALA A 120 33.17 -42.20 -10.80
N ALA A 121 32.22 -41.61 -11.55
CA ALA A 121 31.02 -42.30 -12.01
C ALA A 121 31.39 -43.51 -12.88
N PRO A 122 30.46 -44.46 -13.06
CA PRO A 122 29.90 -44.58 -14.40
C PRO A 122 28.38 -44.75 -14.46
N ALA A 123 27.86 -44.39 -15.63
CA ALA A 123 26.48 -44.42 -16.09
C ALA A 123 25.98 -45.84 -16.48
N LYS A 124 24.67 -46.07 -16.45
CA LYS A 124 23.77 -46.20 -17.64
C LYS A 124 22.46 -46.95 -17.32
N ALA A 125 21.38 -46.42 -17.90
CA ALA A 125 20.30 -47.10 -18.65
C ALA A 125 19.42 -48.13 -17.89
N ASP A 126 18.16 -48.39 -18.21
CA ASP A 126 17.12 -47.80 -19.06
C ASP A 126 15.82 -48.56 -18.69
N SER A 127 14.68 -47.98 -19.11
CA SER A 127 13.47 -48.68 -19.58
C SER A 127 12.39 -49.26 -18.64
N SER A 128 11.18 -48.71 -18.89
CA SER A 128 9.89 -49.39 -19.14
C SER A 128 9.25 -50.17 -17.98
N ALA A 129 8.04 -49.89 -17.50
CA ALA A 129 6.70 -49.73 -18.11
C ALA A 129 5.78 -50.80 -17.47
N ALA A 130 4.52 -50.41 -17.24
CA ALA A 130 3.29 -51.22 -17.15
C ALA A 130 2.50 -51.08 -15.84
N ASP A 131 1.38 -50.37 -15.95
CA ASP A 131 0.12 -50.59 -15.22
C ASP A 131 -0.43 -52.01 -15.54
N PRO A 132 -1.32 -52.64 -14.73
CA PRO A 132 -2.64 -52.07 -14.40
C PRO A 132 -3.34 -52.48 -13.08
N ALA A 133 -4.33 -51.66 -12.72
CA ALA A 133 -5.62 -51.91 -12.05
C ALA A 133 -5.88 -53.21 -11.23
N ALA A 134 -6.41 -53.05 -10.00
CA ALA A 134 -7.78 -53.46 -9.62
C ALA A 134 -8.08 -53.36 -8.10
N ALA A 135 -9.37 -53.08 -7.81
CA ALA A 135 -10.18 -53.52 -6.67
C ALA A 135 -10.11 -52.77 -5.32
N ALA A 136 -11.20 -52.02 -5.06
CA ALA A 136 -11.72 -51.74 -3.72
C ALA A 136 -12.48 -52.97 -3.17
N PRO A 137 -12.74 -53.02 -1.84
CA PRO A 137 -14.14 -53.01 -1.44
C PRO A 137 -14.46 -52.26 -0.12
N ASP A 138 -15.75 -51.91 -0.04
CA ASP A 138 -16.64 -51.81 1.14
C ASP A 138 -16.57 -50.65 2.14
N ALA A 139 -17.67 -49.88 2.12
CA ALA A 139 -18.16 -48.98 3.17
C ALA A 139 -18.85 -49.78 4.32
N PRO A 140 -19.14 -49.11 5.46
CA PRO A 140 -20.54 -48.74 5.66
C PRO A 140 -20.81 -47.36 6.29
N ASP A 141 -22.00 -46.91 5.94
CA ASP A 141 -22.85 -45.77 6.32
C ASP A 141 -22.94 -45.42 7.83
N ARG A 142 -22.86 -44.12 8.20
CA ARG A 142 -24.00 -43.34 8.79
C ARG A 142 -23.67 -41.97 9.41
N THR A 143 -24.60 -41.05 9.13
CA THR A 143 -25.14 -39.93 9.94
C THR A 143 -24.35 -38.62 10.14
N ASP A 144 -24.77 -37.63 9.36
CA ASP A 144 -25.39 -36.36 9.78
C ASP A 144 -24.65 -35.44 10.78
N SER A 145 -24.16 -34.30 10.28
CA SER A 145 -24.25 -32.97 10.92
C SER A 145 -23.46 -31.94 10.11
N THR A 146 -24.16 -31.23 9.22
CA THR A 146 -23.67 -29.96 8.66
C THR A 146 -23.62 -28.89 9.76
N PRO A 147 -22.48 -28.22 10.04
CA PRO A 147 -22.52 -26.97 10.77
C PRO A 147 -22.80 -25.82 9.80
N VAL A 148 -23.92 -25.17 10.08
CA VAL A 148 -24.43 -23.92 9.53
C VAL A 148 -23.32 -22.89 9.31
N ALA A 149 -23.08 -22.52 8.04
CA ALA A 149 -22.36 -21.30 7.71
C ALA A 149 -23.32 -20.12 7.88
N HIS A 150 -22.98 -19.18 8.77
CA HIS A 150 -23.64 -17.88 8.81
C HIS A 150 -23.35 -17.14 7.50
N GLU A 151 -24.30 -17.25 6.58
CA GLU A 151 -24.33 -16.50 5.34
C GLU A 151 -24.60 -15.02 5.69
N MET A 152 -23.64 -14.18 5.33
CA MET A 152 -23.75 -12.73 5.44
C MET A 152 -24.78 -12.29 4.39
N ASP A 153 -25.92 -11.82 4.88
CA ASP A 153 -27.10 -11.49 4.07
C ASP A 153 -26.76 -10.38 3.05
N THR A 154 -26.54 -10.78 1.80
CA THR A 154 -26.22 -9.89 0.65
C THR A 154 -27.48 -9.25 0.06
N THR A 155 -28.52 -9.02 0.87
CA THR A 155 -29.83 -8.48 0.46
C THR A 155 -29.85 -6.95 0.30
N VAL A 156 -28.89 -6.42 -0.48
CA VAL A 156 -28.92 -5.02 -0.95
C VAL A 156 -29.18 -4.91 -2.45
N PHE A 157 -28.95 -5.99 -3.20
CA PHE A 157 -29.49 -6.13 -4.56
C PHE A 157 -30.70 -7.06 -4.51
N PRO A 158 -31.89 -6.67 -5.03
CA PRO A 158 -32.87 -7.67 -5.38
C PRO A 158 -32.20 -8.57 -6.43
N SER A 159 -31.88 -9.81 -6.04
CA SER A 159 -31.35 -10.87 -6.88
C SER A 159 -32.39 -11.41 -7.88
N SER A 160 -33.33 -10.56 -8.30
CA SER A 160 -34.44 -10.91 -9.19
C SER A 160 -34.83 -9.70 -10.02
N GLY A 161 -34.28 -9.63 -11.25
CA GLY A 161 -34.75 -8.65 -12.22
C GLY A 161 -34.02 -8.71 -13.56
N VAL A 162 -32.68 -8.72 -13.56
CA VAL A 162 -31.91 -8.60 -14.82
C VAL A 162 -31.29 -9.93 -15.27
N PHE A 163 -31.07 -10.89 -14.37
CA PHE A 163 -30.45 -12.18 -14.70
C PHE A 163 -31.43 -13.38 -14.71
N ALA A 164 -32.73 -13.16 -14.50
CA ALA A 164 -33.71 -14.23 -14.35
C ALA A 164 -34.18 -14.85 -15.68
N MET A 165 -33.57 -14.53 -16.83
CA MET A 165 -33.96 -15.12 -18.13
C MET A 165 -33.10 -16.31 -18.57
N PHE A 166 -32.02 -16.65 -17.85
CA PHE A 166 -31.10 -17.72 -18.26
C PHE A 166 -30.86 -18.75 -17.15
N HIS A 167 -31.93 -19.44 -16.72
CA HIS A 167 -31.81 -20.61 -15.85
C HIS A 167 -31.52 -21.87 -16.68
N GLY A 168 -30.25 -22.04 -17.06
CA GLY A 168 -29.80 -23.28 -17.70
C GLY A 168 -28.35 -23.25 -18.17
N LYS A 169 -27.38 -23.16 -17.22
CA LYS A 169 -25.94 -23.55 -17.35
C LYS A 169 -25.12 -23.04 -16.14
N ARG A 170 -25.33 -23.63 -14.94
CA ARG A 170 -24.70 -23.18 -13.66
C ARG A 170 -23.17 -23.26 -13.60
N GLY A 171 -22.50 -24.01 -14.49
CA GLY A 171 -21.03 -24.12 -14.51
C GLY A 171 -20.30 -23.01 -15.28
N ILE A 172 -20.91 -22.52 -16.37
CA ILE A 172 -20.30 -21.51 -17.25
C ILE A 172 -20.43 -20.11 -16.63
N THR A 173 -21.59 -19.80 -16.04
CA THR A 173 -21.82 -18.53 -15.33
C THR A 173 -20.87 -18.32 -14.16
N ARG A 174 -20.52 -19.38 -13.40
CA ARG A 174 -19.57 -19.28 -12.28
C ARG A 174 -18.13 -18.99 -12.74
N ARG A 175 -17.70 -19.60 -13.85
CA ARG A 175 -16.38 -19.31 -14.46
C ARG A 175 -16.29 -17.89 -15.01
N ILE A 176 -17.36 -17.41 -15.66
CA ILE A 176 -17.44 -16.03 -16.15
C ILE A 176 -17.36 -15.04 -14.99
N ALA A 177 -18.12 -15.27 -13.91
CA ALA A 177 -18.09 -14.42 -12.73
C ALA A 177 -16.70 -14.37 -12.07
N HIS A 178 -16.02 -15.52 -11.94
CA HIS A 178 -14.66 -15.57 -11.41
C HIS A 178 -13.65 -14.82 -12.29
N CYS A 179 -13.75 -14.99 -13.61
CA CYS A 179 -12.88 -14.29 -14.55
C CYS A 179 -13.09 -12.77 -14.51
N LEU A 180 -14.35 -12.32 -14.44
CA LEU A 180 -14.71 -10.91 -14.29
C LEU A 180 -14.18 -10.34 -12.98
N ASN A 181 -14.36 -11.05 -11.87
CA ASN A 181 -13.88 -10.61 -10.56
C ASN A 181 -12.35 -10.43 -10.56
N TRP A 182 -11.63 -11.43 -11.07
CA TRP A 182 -10.18 -11.34 -11.22
C TRP A 182 -9.73 -10.18 -12.11
N PHE A 183 -10.44 -9.93 -13.22
CA PHE A 183 -10.16 -8.80 -14.10
C PHE A 183 -10.36 -7.45 -13.40
N PHE A 184 -11.44 -7.29 -12.62
CA PHE A 184 -11.69 -6.06 -11.88
C PHE A 184 -10.70 -5.85 -10.73
N GLU A 185 -10.29 -6.92 -10.05
CA GLU A 185 -9.21 -6.85 -9.06
C GLU A 185 -7.89 -6.41 -9.70
N TYR A 186 -7.52 -6.99 -10.85
CA TYR A 186 -6.35 -6.59 -11.61
C TYR A 186 -6.41 -5.12 -12.04
N LEU A 187 -7.55 -4.69 -12.59
CA LEU A 187 -7.77 -3.30 -12.99
C LEU A 187 -7.67 -2.38 -11.76
N SER A 188 -8.37 -2.66 -10.67
CA SER A 188 -8.37 -1.81 -9.48
C SER A 188 -6.98 -1.71 -8.85
N ASP A 189 -6.26 -2.83 -8.71
CA ASP A 189 -4.94 -2.85 -8.09
C ASP A 189 -3.86 -2.16 -8.92
N SER A 190 -4.04 -2.04 -10.24
CA SER A 190 -3.14 -1.22 -11.06
C SER A 190 -3.26 0.30 -10.79
N PHE A 191 -4.40 0.75 -10.28
CA PHE A 191 -4.69 2.18 -10.02
C PHE A 191 -4.56 2.56 -8.55
N ARG A 192 -4.82 1.66 -7.60
CA ARG A 192 -4.77 1.99 -6.16
C ARG A 192 -3.48 2.72 -5.74
N PRO A 193 -2.26 2.29 -6.16
CA PRO A 193 -1.04 2.94 -5.70
C PRO A 193 -0.83 4.38 -6.21
N ILE A 194 -1.53 4.84 -7.26
CA ILE A 194 -1.35 6.19 -7.84
C ILE A 194 -2.39 7.21 -7.34
N ILE A 195 -3.36 6.81 -6.52
CA ILE A 195 -4.48 7.68 -6.10
C ILE A 195 -3.99 8.96 -5.42
N GLY A 196 -3.01 8.87 -4.51
CA GLY A 196 -2.46 10.04 -3.81
C GLY A 196 -1.80 11.05 -4.76
N VAL A 197 -1.05 10.56 -5.75
CA VAL A 197 -0.38 11.41 -6.75
C VAL A 197 -1.40 12.07 -7.69
N LEU A 198 -2.45 11.34 -8.11
CA LEU A 198 -3.54 11.90 -8.90
C LEU A 198 -4.31 12.98 -8.13
N LEU A 199 -4.52 12.78 -6.82
CA LEU A 199 -5.15 13.76 -5.94
C LEU A 199 -4.32 15.04 -5.85
N GLY A 200 -3.02 14.93 -5.59
CA GLY A 200 -2.10 16.07 -5.55
C GLY A 200 -2.10 16.85 -6.86
N ALA A 201 -2.00 16.18 -8.01
CA ALA A 201 -2.08 16.81 -9.32
C ALA A 201 -3.40 17.56 -9.52
N SER A 202 -4.53 16.98 -9.10
CA SER A 202 -5.85 17.58 -9.26
C SER A 202 -6.06 18.83 -8.40
N ILE A 203 -5.46 18.89 -7.21
CA ILE A 203 -5.50 20.10 -6.37
C ILE A 203 -4.71 21.23 -7.05
N ILE A 204 -3.54 20.94 -7.61
CA ILE A 204 -2.76 21.93 -8.37
C ILE A 204 -3.58 22.44 -9.56
N ILE A 205 -4.20 21.53 -10.33
CA ILE A 205 -5.11 21.90 -11.42
C ILE A 205 -6.24 22.81 -10.92
N ALA A 206 -6.88 22.46 -9.80
CA ALA A 206 -7.97 23.23 -9.23
C ALA A 206 -7.53 24.65 -8.84
N LEU A 207 -6.36 24.79 -8.21
CA LEU A 207 -5.80 26.08 -7.81
C LEU A 207 -5.41 26.95 -9.02
N VAL A 208 -4.74 26.37 -10.03
CA VAL A 208 -4.41 27.09 -11.27
C VAL A 208 -5.67 27.60 -11.95
N ASN A 209 -6.70 26.77 -12.02
CA ASN A 209 -7.96 27.17 -12.64
C ASN A 209 -8.78 28.16 -11.79
N LEU A 210 -8.62 28.13 -10.47
CA LEU A 210 -9.17 29.18 -9.61
C LEU A 210 -8.48 30.51 -9.89
N CYS A 211 -7.15 30.53 -10.06
CA CYS A 211 -6.41 31.72 -10.47
C CYS A 211 -6.87 32.24 -11.84
N LEU A 212 -7.11 31.35 -12.81
CA LEU A 212 -7.70 31.71 -14.11
C LEU A 212 -9.09 32.33 -13.94
N ALA A 213 -9.96 31.71 -13.14
CA ALA A 213 -11.33 32.18 -12.92
C ALA A 213 -11.39 33.54 -12.19
N LEU A 214 -10.44 33.81 -11.29
CA LEU A 214 -10.31 35.09 -10.59
C LEU A 214 -9.63 36.18 -11.43
N GLY A 215 -9.19 35.86 -12.66
CA GLY A 215 -8.49 36.80 -13.54
C GLY A 215 -7.07 37.14 -13.08
N VAL A 216 -6.47 36.33 -12.22
CA VAL A 216 -5.07 36.49 -11.78
C VAL A 216 -4.10 36.26 -12.94
N MET A 217 -4.50 35.46 -13.92
CA MET A 217 -3.72 35.10 -15.10
C MET A 217 -4.63 34.91 -16.32
N PRO A 218 -4.19 35.24 -17.55
CA PRO A 218 -5.01 35.11 -18.75
C PRO A 218 -5.14 33.68 -19.28
N ASN A 219 -4.12 32.83 -19.10
CA ASN A 219 -4.11 31.41 -19.46
C ASN A 219 -3.03 30.66 -18.66
N ASP A 220 -3.06 29.33 -18.66
CA ASP A 220 -2.12 28.45 -17.94
C ASP A 220 -0.72 28.37 -18.57
N GLU A 221 -0.46 29.19 -19.58
CA GLU A 221 0.83 29.34 -20.26
C GLU A 221 1.31 30.81 -20.28
N ALA A 222 0.72 31.67 -19.45
CA ALA A 222 0.91 33.11 -19.50
C ALA A 222 2.35 33.55 -19.18
N SER A 223 3.11 32.71 -18.49
CA SER A 223 4.52 32.92 -18.18
C SER A 223 5.24 31.58 -18.04
N ALA A 224 6.58 31.60 -18.08
CA ALA A 224 7.39 30.41 -17.81
C ALA A 224 7.08 29.78 -16.43
N GLY A 225 6.75 30.60 -15.43
CA GLY A 225 6.32 30.12 -14.12
C GLY A 225 5.02 29.32 -14.19
N TRP A 226 4.02 29.79 -14.95
CA TRP A 226 2.76 29.06 -15.14
C TRP A 226 2.93 27.79 -15.98
N VAL A 227 3.80 27.82 -16.99
CA VAL A 227 4.19 26.62 -17.75
C VAL A 227 4.85 25.58 -16.84
N PHE A 228 5.72 26.01 -15.92
CA PHE A 228 6.33 25.12 -14.92
C PHE A 228 5.26 24.52 -13.99
N VAL A 229 4.34 25.33 -13.46
CA VAL A 229 3.22 24.82 -12.64
C VAL A 229 2.35 23.85 -13.43
N LYS A 230 2.10 24.12 -14.72
CA LYS A 230 1.39 23.21 -15.62
C LYS A 230 2.13 21.87 -15.75
N ALA A 231 3.46 21.89 -15.87
CA ALA A 231 4.27 20.68 -15.94
C ALA A 231 4.18 19.82 -14.67
N MET A 232 4.10 20.45 -13.48
CA MET A 232 4.02 19.75 -12.19
C MET A 232 2.85 18.75 -12.13
N TRP A 233 1.66 19.14 -12.59
CA TRP A 233 0.49 18.25 -12.58
C TRP A 233 0.35 17.44 -13.86
N LYS A 234 0.78 17.99 -15.02
CA LYS A 234 0.63 17.31 -16.32
C LYS A 234 1.50 16.05 -16.42
N GLY A 235 2.65 16.01 -15.73
CA GLY A 235 3.52 14.83 -15.69
C GLY A 235 2.80 13.56 -15.22
N VAL A 236 1.90 13.66 -14.24
CA VAL A 236 1.15 12.52 -13.71
C VAL A 236 0.27 11.87 -14.77
N PHE A 237 -0.36 12.68 -15.63
CA PHE A 237 -1.25 12.19 -16.69
C PHE A 237 -0.50 11.73 -17.92
N VAL A 238 0.57 12.43 -18.30
CA VAL A 238 1.43 12.02 -19.42
C VAL A 238 2.07 10.66 -19.14
N PHE A 239 2.58 10.44 -17.93
CA PHE A 239 3.24 9.18 -17.57
C PHE A 239 2.31 8.13 -16.94
N LEU A 240 1.01 8.40 -16.88
CA LEU A 240 0.00 7.46 -16.36
C LEU A 240 0.13 6.04 -16.94
N PRO A 241 0.34 5.83 -18.26
CA PRO A 241 0.47 4.48 -18.80
C PRO A 241 1.67 3.72 -18.23
N ILE A 242 2.80 4.40 -18.00
CA ILE A 242 4.03 3.82 -17.46
C ILE A 242 3.79 3.39 -16.00
N ILE A 243 3.17 4.26 -15.21
CA ILE A 243 2.87 3.99 -13.79
C ILE A 243 1.86 2.83 -13.67
N VAL A 244 0.84 2.81 -14.52
CA VAL A 244 -0.13 1.70 -14.59
C VAL A 244 0.56 0.39 -15.00
N ALA A 245 1.47 0.41 -15.98
CA ALA A 245 2.23 -0.77 -16.39
C ALA A 245 3.11 -1.32 -15.25
N TYR A 246 3.74 -0.42 -14.47
CA TYR A 246 4.52 -0.78 -13.28
C TYR A 246 3.65 -1.50 -12.25
N ASN A 247 2.54 -0.88 -11.84
CA ASN A 247 1.64 -1.43 -10.81
C ASN A 247 1.00 -2.75 -11.26
N ALA A 248 0.55 -2.81 -12.51
CA ALA A 248 -0.01 -4.02 -13.11
C ALA A 248 1.01 -5.18 -13.14
N SER A 249 2.29 -4.88 -13.44
CA SER A 249 3.36 -5.87 -13.47
C SER A 249 3.62 -6.42 -12.08
N ASN A 250 3.66 -5.53 -11.08
CA ASN A 250 3.77 -5.90 -9.68
C ASN A 250 2.62 -6.83 -9.24
N LYS A 251 1.37 -6.51 -9.61
CA LYS A 251 0.19 -7.34 -9.34
C LYS A 251 0.30 -8.76 -9.91
N LEU A 252 0.91 -8.90 -11.09
CA LEU A 252 1.11 -10.21 -11.74
C LEU A 252 2.43 -10.90 -11.38
N ARG A 253 3.18 -10.38 -10.39
CA ARG A 253 4.49 -10.90 -9.95
C ARG A 253 5.52 -10.97 -11.09
N VAL A 254 5.45 -9.97 -11.98
CA VAL A 254 6.46 -9.65 -12.99
C VAL A 254 7.30 -8.50 -12.47
N ASP A 255 8.56 -8.39 -12.90
CA ASP A 255 9.40 -7.23 -12.62
C ASP A 255 8.68 -5.93 -13.03
N PRO A 256 8.37 -5.02 -12.08
CA PRO A 256 7.65 -3.79 -12.37
C PRO A 256 8.38 -2.85 -13.33
N TRP A 257 9.71 -2.76 -13.24
CA TRP A 257 10.52 -1.90 -14.10
C TRP A 257 10.50 -2.38 -15.54
N LEU A 258 10.45 -3.70 -15.76
CA LEU A 258 10.33 -4.27 -17.09
C LEU A 258 9.04 -3.83 -17.79
N GLY A 259 7.90 -3.92 -17.09
CA GLY A 259 6.62 -3.45 -17.63
C GLY A 259 6.62 -1.94 -17.90
N ALA A 260 7.14 -1.16 -16.96
CA ALA A 260 7.28 0.29 -17.11
C ALA A 260 8.11 0.67 -18.35
N MET A 261 9.28 0.03 -18.54
CA MET A 261 10.19 0.33 -19.64
C MET A 261 9.63 -0.09 -21.00
N ILE A 262 8.87 -1.18 -21.09
CA ILE A 262 8.19 -1.56 -22.33
C ILE A 262 7.17 -0.48 -22.73
N MET A 263 6.39 0.04 -21.78
CA MET A 263 5.45 1.12 -22.07
C MET A 263 6.19 2.43 -22.40
N ALA A 264 7.24 2.75 -21.64
CA ALA A 264 8.06 3.95 -21.88
C ALA A 264 8.64 3.98 -23.29
N ALA A 265 9.04 2.83 -23.85
CA ALA A 265 9.56 2.72 -25.21
C ALA A 265 8.59 3.29 -26.27
N LEU A 266 7.29 3.04 -26.11
CA LEU A 266 6.22 3.52 -27.01
C LEU A 266 5.88 5.01 -26.79
N MET A 267 6.42 5.64 -25.74
CA MET A 267 6.18 7.04 -25.39
C MET A 267 7.43 7.90 -25.57
N THR A 268 8.51 7.31 -26.08
CA THR A 268 9.73 8.05 -26.38
C THR A 268 9.55 9.05 -27.52
N PRO A 269 10.35 10.13 -27.57
CA PRO A 269 10.42 11.02 -28.73
C PRO A 269 10.76 10.28 -30.03
N GLN A 270 11.53 9.20 -29.97
CA GLN A 270 11.90 8.38 -31.14
C GLN A 270 10.68 7.66 -31.71
N PHE A 271 9.83 7.08 -30.86
CA PHE A 271 8.61 6.40 -31.30
C PHE A 271 7.56 7.39 -31.81
N THR A 272 7.27 8.44 -31.02
CA THR A 272 6.28 9.46 -31.40
C THR A 272 6.71 10.28 -32.60
N GLY A 273 8.02 10.49 -32.79
CA GLY A 273 8.60 11.14 -33.95
C GLY A 273 8.32 10.43 -35.27
N LEU A 274 8.03 9.11 -35.27
CA LEU A 274 7.64 8.37 -36.48
C LEU A 274 6.35 8.91 -37.11
N MET A 275 5.49 9.58 -36.34
CA MET A 275 4.27 10.20 -36.89
C MET A 275 4.57 11.35 -37.85
N ASN A 276 5.79 11.89 -37.81
CA ASN A 276 6.24 12.96 -38.70
C ASN A 276 7.19 12.44 -39.79
N ALA A 277 7.31 11.12 -39.95
CA ALA A 277 8.10 10.52 -41.03
C ALA A 277 7.47 10.81 -42.40
N ALA A 278 8.29 10.91 -43.44
CA ALA A 278 7.83 11.26 -44.78
C ALA A 278 6.90 10.21 -45.41
N ASP A 279 6.98 8.96 -44.94
CA ASP A 279 6.18 7.81 -45.33
C ASP A 279 5.01 7.54 -44.36
N ALA A 280 4.70 8.47 -43.46
CA ALA A 280 3.58 8.36 -42.53
C ALA A 280 2.25 8.82 -43.17
N ASP A 281 1.30 7.89 -43.26
CA ASP A 281 -0.07 8.18 -43.68
C ASP A 281 -0.95 8.47 -42.46
N CYS A 282 -1.29 9.74 -42.23
CA CYS A 282 -2.05 10.18 -41.06
C CYS A 282 -3.51 10.53 -41.39
N VAL A 283 -4.42 10.03 -40.56
CA VAL A 283 -5.85 10.36 -40.59
C VAL A 283 -6.27 10.86 -39.20
N THR A 284 -7.05 11.94 -39.15
CA THR A 284 -7.61 12.46 -37.89
C THR A 284 -9.09 12.11 -37.81
N ASP A 285 -9.48 11.47 -36.70
CA ASP A 285 -10.89 11.20 -36.43
C ASP A 285 -11.64 12.52 -36.17
N PRO A 286 -12.72 12.83 -36.91
CA PRO A 286 -13.42 14.11 -36.79
C PRO A 286 -14.26 14.22 -35.51
N THR A 287 -14.51 13.12 -34.81
CA THR A 287 -15.37 13.06 -33.61
C THR A 287 -14.55 13.28 -32.34
N LEU A 288 -13.38 12.65 -32.24
CA LEU A 288 -12.50 12.72 -31.06
C LEU A 288 -11.26 13.60 -31.25
N GLY A 289 -10.99 14.07 -32.47
CA GLY A 289 -9.78 14.84 -32.79
C GLY A 289 -8.49 14.03 -32.70
N VAL A 290 -8.59 12.70 -32.61
CA VAL A 290 -7.43 11.81 -32.45
C VAL A 290 -6.76 11.62 -33.81
N ARG A 291 -5.48 11.98 -33.88
CA ARG A 291 -4.63 11.72 -35.05
C ARG A 291 -4.02 10.33 -34.96
N SER A 292 -4.30 9.47 -35.93
CA SER A 292 -3.70 8.14 -36.06
C SER A 292 -2.90 8.07 -37.36
N CYS A 293 -1.66 7.62 -37.28
CA CYS A 293 -0.78 7.51 -38.44
C CYS A 293 -0.42 6.05 -38.70
N THR A 294 -0.16 5.70 -39.96
CA THR A 294 0.35 4.39 -40.33
C THR A 294 1.71 4.57 -41.01
N VAL A 295 2.71 3.82 -40.58
CA VAL A 295 4.06 3.79 -41.16
C VAL A 295 4.47 2.37 -41.48
N HIS A 296 5.34 2.17 -42.47
CA HIS A 296 5.86 0.85 -42.81
C HIS A 296 7.21 0.60 -42.13
N VAL A 297 7.21 -0.22 -41.08
CA VAL A 297 8.42 -0.61 -40.35
C VAL A 297 8.80 -2.03 -40.75
N PHE A 298 10.00 -2.21 -41.32
CA PHE A 298 10.46 -3.48 -41.90
C PHE A 298 9.47 -4.12 -42.91
N GLY A 299 8.75 -3.28 -43.67
CA GLY A 299 7.74 -3.70 -44.64
C GLY A 299 6.38 -4.06 -44.04
N LEU A 300 6.21 -4.00 -42.71
CA LEU A 300 4.94 -4.23 -42.03
C LEU A 300 4.26 -2.90 -41.68
N PRO A 301 2.94 -2.75 -41.93
CA PRO A 301 2.21 -1.56 -41.51
C PRO A 301 2.09 -1.53 -39.98
N MET A 302 2.51 -0.43 -39.37
CA MET A 302 2.42 -0.17 -37.95
C MET A 302 1.56 1.06 -37.71
N HIS A 303 0.51 0.91 -36.90
CA HIS A 303 -0.35 2.03 -36.49
C HIS A 303 0.28 2.76 -35.31
N LEU A 304 0.58 4.03 -35.51
CA LEU A 304 1.07 4.97 -34.52
C LEU A 304 -0.11 5.69 -33.87
N ASN A 305 -0.18 5.60 -32.55
CA ASN A 305 -1.14 6.31 -31.72
C ASN A 305 -0.40 7.08 -30.63
N ASP A 306 -1.00 8.16 -30.16
CA ASP A 306 -0.56 8.78 -28.91
C ASP A 306 -1.03 7.90 -27.75
N TYR A 307 -0.08 7.49 -26.92
CA TYR A 307 -0.33 6.66 -25.76
C TYR A 307 -0.38 7.47 -24.46
N SER A 308 -0.13 8.78 -24.49
CA SER A 308 -0.30 9.67 -23.34
C SER A 308 -1.70 9.51 -22.73
N GLY A 309 -1.76 9.24 -21.42
CA GLY A 309 -3.02 9.01 -20.70
C GLY A 309 -3.76 7.70 -21.03
N ASN A 310 -3.24 6.82 -21.90
CA ASN A 310 -3.89 5.55 -22.24
C ASN A 310 -3.77 4.50 -21.13
N VAL A 311 -4.90 3.91 -20.75
CA VAL A 311 -4.97 2.92 -19.66
C VAL A 311 -5.09 1.48 -20.16
N PHE A 312 -5.71 1.25 -21.31
CA PHE A 312 -5.96 -0.11 -21.80
C PHE A 312 -4.69 -0.78 -22.33
N VAL A 313 -3.85 -0.03 -23.04
CA VAL A 313 -2.59 -0.52 -23.61
C VAL A 313 -1.67 -1.11 -22.54
N PRO A 314 -1.31 -0.42 -21.45
CA PRO A 314 -0.43 -0.99 -20.42
C PRO A 314 -1.06 -2.21 -19.75
N LEU A 315 -2.37 -2.22 -19.49
CA LEU A 315 -3.05 -3.36 -18.86
C LEU A 315 -3.01 -4.63 -19.71
N ILE A 316 -3.28 -4.52 -21.01
CA ILE A 316 -3.28 -5.66 -21.94
C ILE A 316 -1.84 -6.10 -22.22
N MET A 317 -0.91 -5.15 -22.37
CA MET A 317 0.51 -5.41 -22.55
C MET A 317 1.09 -6.22 -21.40
N VAL A 318 0.78 -5.84 -20.15
CA VAL A 318 1.29 -6.54 -18.96
C VAL A 318 0.70 -7.95 -18.82
N LEU A 319 -0.53 -8.19 -19.26
CA LEU A 319 -1.08 -9.55 -19.32
C LEU A 319 -0.28 -10.45 -20.28
N ALA A 320 0.06 -9.92 -21.46
CA ALA A 320 0.90 -10.62 -22.44
C ALA A 320 2.33 -10.83 -21.90
N LEU A 321 2.92 -9.80 -21.29
CA LEU A 321 4.21 -9.87 -20.62
C LEU A 321 4.21 -10.94 -19.54
N ALA A 322 3.20 -10.99 -18.67
CA ALA A 322 3.12 -11.98 -17.61
C ALA A 322 3.00 -13.41 -18.13
N ALA A 323 2.32 -13.63 -19.26
CA ALA A 323 2.25 -14.93 -19.91
C ALA A 323 3.63 -15.36 -20.44
N LEU A 324 4.32 -14.49 -21.17
CA LEU A 324 5.66 -14.74 -21.68
C LEU A 324 6.68 -14.95 -20.55
N TYR A 325 6.67 -14.07 -19.56
CA TYR A 325 7.59 -14.06 -18.43
C TYR A 325 7.50 -15.36 -17.61
N ARG A 326 6.29 -15.87 -17.36
CA ARG A 326 6.06 -17.18 -16.73
C ARG A 326 6.55 -18.33 -17.60
N GLY A 327 6.37 -18.25 -18.92
CA GLY A 327 6.91 -19.23 -19.87
C GLY A 327 8.43 -19.27 -19.84
N LEU A 328 9.07 -18.10 -19.93
CA LEU A 328 10.51 -17.97 -20.00
C LEU A 328 11.21 -18.38 -18.69
N LYS A 329 10.58 -18.13 -17.52
CA LYS A 329 11.04 -18.67 -16.23
C LYS A 329 11.07 -20.20 -16.18
N ARG A 330 10.23 -20.90 -16.95
CA ARG A 330 10.27 -22.38 -17.03
C ARG A 330 11.40 -22.88 -17.91
N VAL A 331 11.73 -22.14 -18.97
CA VAL A 331 12.74 -22.55 -19.98
C VAL A 331 14.16 -22.17 -19.55
N LEU A 332 14.36 -20.97 -18.99
CA LEU A 332 15.71 -20.50 -18.64
C LEU A 332 16.19 -21.10 -17.30
N PRO A 333 17.44 -21.59 -17.20
CA PRO A 333 18.05 -21.99 -15.94
C PRO A 333 18.34 -20.79 -15.05
N ARG A 334 18.35 -20.99 -13.71
CA ARG A 334 18.44 -19.91 -12.71
C ARG A 334 19.66 -18.98 -12.92
N SER A 335 20.78 -19.50 -13.41
CA SER A 335 22.04 -18.77 -13.61
C SER A 335 21.97 -17.64 -14.64
N ILE A 336 21.12 -17.76 -15.67
CA ILE A 336 21.06 -16.77 -16.77
C ILE A 336 19.78 -15.94 -16.76
N ARG A 337 18.84 -16.22 -15.85
CA ARG A 337 17.54 -15.53 -15.77
C ARG A 337 17.71 -14.03 -15.55
N ILE A 338 18.67 -13.59 -14.76
CA ILE A 338 18.83 -12.17 -14.44
C ILE A 338 19.08 -11.31 -15.70
N VAL A 339 19.76 -11.86 -16.71
CA VAL A 339 20.08 -11.16 -17.96
C VAL A 339 19.03 -11.45 -19.04
N PHE A 340 18.77 -12.72 -19.31
CA PHE A 340 17.98 -13.11 -20.48
C PHE A 340 16.47 -12.97 -20.27
N LEU A 341 15.98 -13.02 -19.03
CA LEU A 341 14.55 -12.86 -18.75
C LEU A 341 14.05 -11.46 -19.14
N PRO A 342 14.64 -10.34 -18.65
CA PRO A 342 14.23 -9.01 -19.07
C PRO A 342 14.55 -8.76 -20.55
N PHE A 343 15.72 -9.18 -21.04
CA PHE A 343 16.13 -8.99 -22.44
C PHE A 343 15.13 -9.59 -23.45
N VAL A 344 14.81 -10.88 -23.34
CA VAL A 344 13.89 -11.55 -24.26
C VAL A 344 12.47 -10.98 -24.10
N SER A 345 12.07 -10.62 -22.87
CA SER A 345 10.77 -10.01 -22.63
C SER A 345 10.63 -8.67 -23.34
N MET A 346 11.63 -7.79 -23.30
CA MET A 346 11.60 -6.53 -24.04
C MET A 346 11.60 -6.74 -25.55
N VAL A 347 12.50 -7.60 -26.06
CA VAL A 347 12.63 -7.87 -27.50
C VAL A 347 11.34 -8.44 -28.10
N VAL A 348 10.56 -9.19 -27.33
CA VAL A 348 9.30 -9.79 -27.79
C VAL A 348 8.10 -8.89 -27.52
N ILE A 349 7.96 -8.37 -26.30
CA ILE A 349 6.74 -7.65 -25.90
C ILE A 349 6.71 -6.23 -26.47
N THR A 350 7.84 -5.54 -26.61
CA THR A 350 7.84 -4.17 -27.17
C THR A 350 7.32 -4.14 -28.61
N PRO A 351 7.81 -4.97 -29.56
CA PRO A 351 7.23 -5.04 -30.91
C PRO A 351 5.79 -5.56 -30.91
N LEU A 352 5.47 -6.59 -30.11
CA LEU A 352 4.10 -7.08 -29.99
C LEU A 352 3.13 -5.97 -29.54
N THR A 353 3.57 -5.12 -28.62
CA THR A 353 2.79 -3.97 -28.16
C THR A 353 2.69 -2.92 -29.25
N ALA A 354 3.78 -2.54 -29.90
CA ALA A 354 3.76 -1.52 -30.95
C ALA A 354 2.85 -1.89 -32.14
N PHE A 355 2.88 -3.15 -32.60
CA PHE A 355 2.13 -3.58 -33.78
C PHE A 355 0.71 -4.07 -33.49
N VAL A 356 0.46 -4.63 -32.31
CA VAL A 356 -0.80 -5.35 -32.03
C VAL A 356 -1.51 -4.78 -30.81
N LEU A 357 -0.89 -4.86 -29.62
CA LEU A 357 -1.61 -4.56 -28.37
C LEU A 357 -1.86 -3.06 -28.18
N GLY A 358 -0.94 -2.22 -28.64
CA GLY A 358 -1.01 -0.76 -28.64
C GLY A 358 -2.17 -0.26 -29.51
N PRO A 359 -2.18 -0.57 -30.83
CA PRO A 359 -3.29 -0.21 -31.69
C PRO A 359 -4.64 -0.77 -31.22
N PHE A 360 -4.67 -2.01 -30.73
CA PHE A 360 -5.89 -2.60 -30.17
C PHE A 360 -6.38 -1.87 -28.91
N GLY A 361 -5.49 -1.57 -27.97
CA GLY A 361 -5.84 -0.85 -26.73
C GLY A 361 -6.25 0.61 -27.01
N ALA A 362 -5.60 1.28 -27.96
CA ALA A 362 -5.99 2.61 -28.43
C ALA A 362 -7.37 2.57 -29.10
N TRP A 363 -7.62 1.60 -29.97
CA TRP A 363 -8.93 1.39 -30.59
C TRP A 363 -10.02 1.13 -29.55
N LEU A 364 -9.74 0.31 -28.52
CA LEU A 364 -10.68 0.05 -27.43
C LEU A 364 -11.01 1.32 -26.64
N SER A 365 -10.00 2.11 -26.30
CA SER A 365 -10.17 3.40 -25.59
C SER A 365 -10.99 4.39 -26.42
N ASN A 366 -10.61 4.58 -27.69
CA ASN A 366 -11.28 5.49 -28.61
C ASN A 366 -12.72 5.03 -28.91
N GLY A 367 -12.95 3.73 -29.05
CA GLY A 367 -14.29 3.18 -29.29
C GLY A 367 -15.27 3.48 -28.16
N ILE A 368 -14.82 3.42 -26.90
CA ILE A 368 -15.62 3.85 -25.74
C ILE A 368 -15.88 5.36 -25.82
N GLY A 369 -14.85 6.15 -26.14
CA GLY A 369 -14.96 7.60 -26.38
C GLY A 369 -15.99 7.98 -27.43
N VAL A 370 -15.89 7.41 -28.64
CA VAL A 370 -16.83 7.63 -29.75
C VAL A 370 -18.24 7.22 -29.34
N SER A 371 -18.40 6.09 -28.64
CA SER A 371 -19.72 5.62 -28.21
C SER A 371 -20.38 6.58 -27.21
N LEU A 372 -19.61 7.08 -26.24
CA LEU A 372 -20.09 8.06 -25.27
C LEU A 372 -20.35 9.43 -25.91
N ALA A 373 -19.49 9.85 -26.83
CA ALA A 373 -19.68 11.08 -27.62
C ALA A 373 -20.94 10.99 -28.48
N TRP A 374 -21.16 9.85 -29.16
CA TRP A 374 -22.37 9.60 -29.93
C TRP A 374 -23.61 9.67 -29.06
N LEU A 375 -23.59 9.03 -27.88
CA LEU A 375 -24.69 9.07 -26.93
C LEU A 375 -24.95 10.49 -26.41
N SER A 376 -23.89 11.25 -26.14
CA SER A 376 -23.97 12.65 -25.73
C SER A 376 -24.57 13.54 -26.83
N MET A 377 -24.21 13.34 -28.11
CA MET A 377 -24.71 14.15 -29.22
C MET A 377 -26.14 13.80 -29.64
N HIS A 378 -26.50 12.52 -29.68
CA HIS A 378 -27.79 12.07 -30.20
C HIS A 378 -28.85 11.88 -29.12
N ALA A 379 -28.45 11.58 -27.89
CA ALA A 379 -29.34 11.41 -26.76
C ALA A 379 -28.80 12.11 -25.49
N PRO A 380 -28.55 13.43 -25.55
CA PRO A 380 -27.96 14.20 -24.43
C PRO A 380 -28.78 14.09 -23.14
N PHE A 381 -30.11 14.02 -23.27
CA PHE A 381 -31.01 13.87 -22.15
C PHE A 381 -30.84 12.52 -21.43
N ALA A 382 -30.76 11.43 -22.21
CA ALA A 382 -30.50 10.10 -21.66
C ALA A 382 -29.10 10.02 -21.07
N PHE A 383 -28.10 10.59 -21.75
CA PHE A 383 -26.72 10.65 -21.28
C PHE A 383 -26.61 11.33 -19.90
N ALA A 384 -27.19 12.51 -19.74
CA ALA A 384 -27.15 13.30 -18.51
C ALA A 384 -27.85 12.63 -17.31
N VAL A 385 -28.85 11.77 -17.55
CA VAL A 385 -29.57 11.04 -16.49
C VAL A 385 -28.96 9.68 -16.20
N LEU A 386 -28.61 8.91 -17.23
CA LEU A 386 -28.11 7.54 -17.08
C LEU A 386 -26.70 7.51 -16.51
N LEU A 387 -25.82 8.43 -16.92
CA LEU A 387 -24.43 8.39 -16.47
C LEU A 387 -24.30 8.54 -14.94
N PRO A 388 -24.92 9.53 -14.27
CA PRO A 388 -24.92 9.61 -12.80
C PRO A 388 -25.61 8.42 -12.12
N LEU A 389 -26.58 7.77 -12.76
CA LEU A 389 -27.26 6.59 -12.20
C LEU A 389 -26.40 5.32 -12.25
N ILE A 390 -25.53 5.20 -13.25
CA ILE A 390 -24.68 4.03 -13.46
C ILE A 390 -23.37 4.16 -12.67
N TYR A 391 -22.81 5.37 -12.55
CA TYR A 391 -21.56 5.65 -11.83
C TYR A 391 -21.46 5.04 -10.42
N PRO A 392 -22.49 5.12 -9.54
CA PRO A 392 -22.49 4.47 -8.23
C PRO A 392 -22.11 2.99 -8.22
N PHE A 393 -22.38 2.27 -9.31
CA PHE A 393 -22.12 0.85 -9.46
C PHE A 393 -20.75 0.56 -10.08
N ILE A 394 -20.26 1.50 -10.90
CA ILE A 394 -18.96 1.43 -11.55
C ILE A 394 -17.83 1.73 -10.54
N VAL A 395 -18.07 2.62 -9.56
CA VAL A 395 -17.04 3.07 -8.61
C VAL A 395 -16.50 1.93 -7.74
N PRO A 396 -17.34 1.13 -7.03
CA PRO A 396 -16.85 0.04 -6.16
C PRO A 396 -16.06 -1.04 -6.90
N ILE A 397 -16.35 -1.27 -8.18
CA ILE A 397 -15.66 -2.27 -9.00
C ILE A 397 -14.41 -1.70 -9.70
N GLY A 398 -14.07 -0.43 -9.48
CA GLY A 398 -12.91 0.24 -10.07
C GLY A 398 -13.02 0.52 -11.57
N LEU A 399 -14.17 0.23 -12.20
CA LEU A 399 -14.36 0.40 -13.64
C LEU A 399 -14.48 1.88 -14.07
N HIS A 400 -14.47 2.81 -13.11
CA HIS A 400 -14.54 4.25 -13.38
C HIS A 400 -13.17 4.83 -13.76
N TRP A 401 -12.07 4.14 -13.42
CA TRP A 401 -10.72 4.58 -13.78
C TRP A 401 -10.51 4.65 -15.30
N PRO A 402 -10.94 3.66 -16.10
CA PRO A 402 -10.98 3.80 -17.55
C PRO A 402 -11.82 5.00 -18.05
N LEU A 403 -12.92 5.35 -17.39
CA LEU A 403 -13.72 6.52 -17.76
C LEU A 403 -12.98 7.82 -17.43
N ASN A 404 -12.32 7.92 -16.28
CA ASN A 404 -11.50 9.07 -15.91
C ASN A 404 -10.33 9.27 -16.90
N ALA A 405 -9.69 8.18 -17.32
CA ALA A 405 -8.66 8.22 -18.34
C ALA A 405 -9.18 8.75 -19.68
N LEU A 406 -10.38 8.32 -20.07
CA LEU A 406 -11.04 8.85 -21.26
C LEU A 406 -11.35 10.35 -21.14
N MET A 407 -11.74 10.85 -19.96
CA MET A 407 -11.94 12.30 -19.74
C MET A 407 -10.65 13.08 -19.98
N ILE A 408 -9.51 12.56 -19.50
CA ILE A 408 -8.20 13.16 -19.71
C ILE A 408 -7.87 13.21 -21.21
N VAL A 409 -8.11 12.12 -21.94
CA VAL A 409 -7.91 12.07 -23.40
C VAL A 409 -8.80 13.10 -24.09
N ASN A 410 -10.08 13.20 -23.73
CA ASN A 410 -10.99 14.21 -24.28
C ASN A 410 -10.48 15.63 -24.05
N VAL A 411 -10.03 15.95 -22.82
CA VAL A 411 -9.44 17.27 -22.52
C VAL A 411 -8.21 17.53 -23.37
N GLN A 412 -7.35 16.53 -23.58
CA GLN A 412 -6.14 16.67 -24.38
C GLN A 412 -6.42 16.84 -25.88
N THR A 413 -7.40 16.13 -26.43
CA THR A 413 -7.66 16.11 -27.88
C THR A 413 -8.74 17.10 -28.31
N LEU A 414 -9.80 17.26 -27.53
CA LEU A 414 -10.93 18.16 -27.81
C LEU A 414 -10.81 19.52 -27.11
N GLY A 415 -9.96 19.63 -26.08
CA GLY A 415 -9.87 20.82 -25.22
C GLY A 415 -10.99 20.91 -24.17
N TYR A 416 -11.84 19.90 -24.07
CA TYR A 416 -12.91 19.80 -23.08
C TYR A 416 -13.33 18.34 -22.87
N ASP A 417 -14.03 18.08 -21.77
CA ASP A 417 -14.70 16.80 -21.52
C ASP A 417 -16.20 16.98 -21.24
N PHE A 418 -17.01 16.07 -21.75
CA PHE A 418 -18.47 16.09 -21.61
C PHE A 418 -18.99 15.04 -20.61
N ILE A 419 -18.12 14.18 -20.06
CA ILE A 419 -18.47 13.07 -19.15
C ILE A 419 -18.43 13.56 -17.69
N GLN A 420 -17.48 14.44 -17.35
CA GLN A 420 -17.19 14.89 -15.97
C GLN A 420 -18.33 15.70 -15.36
N GLY A 421 -19.06 16.47 -16.18
CA GLY A 421 -20.21 17.26 -15.72
C GLY A 421 -21.31 16.37 -15.11
N PRO A 422 -21.89 15.42 -15.88
CA PRO A 422 -22.85 14.47 -15.32
C PRO A 422 -22.26 13.53 -14.27
N MET A 423 -20.96 13.19 -14.33
CA MET A 423 -20.31 12.42 -13.25
C MET A 423 -20.38 13.15 -11.91
N ALA A 424 -20.17 14.47 -11.88
CA ALA A 424 -20.19 15.25 -10.64
C ALA A 424 -21.54 15.17 -9.91
N VAL A 425 -22.64 15.04 -10.65
CA VAL A 425 -23.98 14.87 -10.10
C VAL A 425 -24.04 13.66 -9.17
N TRP A 426 -23.41 12.56 -9.56
CA TRP A 426 -23.28 11.37 -8.72
C TRP A 426 -22.47 11.68 -7.45
N ASN A 427 -21.30 12.33 -7.59
CA ASN A 427 -20.42 12.63 -6.46
C ASN A 427 -21.15 13.51 -5.43
N PHE A 428 -21.86 14.54 -5.87
CA PHE A 428 -22.65 15.39 -4.99
C PHE A 428 -23.90 14.71 -4.43
N ALA A 429 -24.49 13.74 -5.14
CA ALA A 429 -25.53 12.90 -4.56
C ALA A 429 -25.01 12.04 -3.42
N CYS A 430 -23.81 11.44 -3.57
CA CYS A 430 -23.11 10.71 -2.52
C CYS A 430 -22.82 11.60 -1.31
N PHE A 431 -22.30 12.81 -1.52
CA PHE A 431 -22.05 13.78 -0.45
C PHE A 431 -23.35 14.23 0.23
N GLY A 432 -24.41 14.44 -0.54
CA GLY A 432 -25.73 14.79 -0.02
C GLY A 432 -26.31 13.71 0.88
N SER A 433 -26.21 12.44 0.49
CA SER A 433 -26.62 11.34 1.36
C SER A 433 -25.75 11.21 2.62
N THR A 434 -24.42 11.39 2.52
CA THR A 434 -23.54 11.47 3.70
C THR A 434 -23.96 12.62 4.63
N ALA A 435 -24.28 13.80 4.08
CA ALA A 435 -24.76 14.93 4.85
C ALA A 435 -26.10 14.64 5.56
N GLY A 436 -27.01 13.92 4.89
CA GLY A 436 -28.25 13.44 5.52
C GLY A 436 -28.00 12.51 6.71
N VAL A 437 -27.03 11.59 6.59
CA VAL A 437 -26.60 10.71 7.69
C VAL A 437 -25.97 11.52 8.83
N LEU A 438 -25.12 12.50 8.50
CA LEU A 438 -24.51 13.39 9.48
C LEU A 438 -25.57 14.19 10.27
N LEU A 439 -26.58 14.74 9.59
CA LEU A 439 -27.68 15.47 10.24
C LEU A 439 -28.40 14.60 11.27
N LEU A 440 -28.70 13.35 10.92
CA LEU A 440 -29.32 12.40 11.86
C LEU A 440 -28.38 12.00 12.99
N ALA A 441 -27.11 11.73 12.70
CA ALA A 441 -26.10 11.39 13.71
C ALA A 441 -25.92 12.52 14.74
N VAL A 442 -25.92 13.78 14.29
CA VAL A 442 -25.89 14.96 15.17
C VAL A 442 -27.18 15.05 16.01
N ARG A 443 -28.35 14.89 15.37
CA ARG A 443 -29.66 14.94 16.06
C ARG A 443 -29.78 13.88 17.15
N GLU A 444 -29.26 12.69 16.89
CA GLU A 444 -29.35 11.52 17.78
C GLU A 444 -28.15 11.32 18.70
N ARG A 445 -27.16 12.22 18.63
CA ARG A 445 -25.93 12.15 19.42
C ARG A 445 -25.17 10.83 19.22
N ASP A 446 -25.14 10.32 18.00
CA ASP A 446 -24.29 9.19 17.60
C ASP A 446 -22.88 9.71 17.28
N ASP A 447 -22.01 9.72 18.29
CA ASP A 447 -20.65 10.26 18.16
C ASP A 447 -19.78 9.49 17.17
N ALA A 448 -19.96 8.17 17.06
CA ALA A 448 -19.21 7.35 16.14
C ALA A 448 -19.59 7.69 14.70
N MET A 449 -20.89 7.65 14.37
CA MET A 449 -21.36 7.98 13.02
C MET A 449 -21.11 9.45 12.68
N ARG A 450 -21.20 10.36 13.65
CA ARG A 450 -20.89 11.78 13.45
C ARG A 450 -19.46 12.00 13.00
N ARG A 451 -18.47 11.35 13.65
CA ARG A 451 -17.05 11.46 13.25
C ARG A 451 -16.83 10.88 11.84
N THR A 452 -17.35 9.69 11.57
CA THR A 452 -17.24 9.06 10.24
C THR A 452 -17.87 9.92 9.14
N ALA A 453 -19.10 10.39 9.33
CA ALA A 453 -19.81 11.18 8.33
C ALA A 453 -19.21 12.58 8.15
N THR A 454 -18.69 13.20 9.21
CA THR A 454 -18.01 14.50 9.11
C THR A 454 -16.72 14.39 8.29
N GLY A 455 -15.86 13.41 8.61
CA GLY A 455 -14.61 13.19 7.87
C GLY A 455 -14.88 12.86 6.40
N ALA A 456 -15.80 11.93 6.15
CA ALA A 456 -16.16 11.52 4.79
C ALA A 456 -16.79 12.65 3.95
N LEU A 457 -17.59 13.52 4.58
CA LEU A 457 -18.21 14.67 3.90
C LEU A 457 -17.18 15.76 3.56
N LEU A 458 -16.24 16.05 4.48
CA LEU A 458 -15.19 17.04 4.24
C LEU A 458 -14.23 16.58 3.13
N ALA A 459 -13.79 15.32 3.18
CA ALA A 459 -12.97 14.72 2.12
C ALA A 459 -13.67 14.77 0.75
N GLY A 460 -14.98 14.52 0.72
CA GLY A 460 -15.79 14.62 -0.48
C GLY A 460 -15.94 16.04 -1.02
N LEU A 461 -16.41 16.98 -0.19
CA LEU A 461 -16.73 18.33 -0.64
C LEU A 461 -15.50 19.17 -1.02
N LEU A 462 -14.36 18.93 -0.36
CA LEU A 462 -13.12 19.67 -0.61
C LEU A 462 -12.17 18.93 -1.55
N GLY A 463 -11.96 17.63 -1.31
CA GLY A 463 -11.04 16.79 -2.09
C GLY A 463 -11.66 16.07 -3.28
N GLY A 464 -12.99 16.03 -3.38
CA GLY A 464 -13.70 15.30 -4.43
C GLY A 464 -13.63 13.77 -4.28
N LEU A 465 -13.28 13.27 -3.09
CA LEU A 465 -13.12 11.85 -2.78
C LEU A 465 -14.46 11.23 -2.36
N THR A 466 -14.91 10.20 -3.09
CA THR A 466 -16.19 9.54 -2.77
C THR A 466 -16.03 8.26 -1.97
N GLU A 467 -14.83 7.69 -1.96
CA GLU A 467 -14.51 6.40 -1.34
C GLU A 467 -14.79 6.38 0.17
N PRO A 468 -14.39 7.38 0.97
CA PRO A 468 -14.69 7.37 2.41
C PRO A 468 -16.20 7.39 2.68
N SER A 469 -16.97 8.12 1.87
CA SER A 469 -18.43 8.14 1.96
C SER A 469 -19.05 6.81 1.50
N LEU A 470 -18.59 6.29 0.37
CA LEU A 470 -19.17 5.11 -0.29
C LEU A 470 -18.96 3.85 0.55
N TYR A 471 -17.72 3.58 0.97
CA TYR A 471 -17.37 2.40 1.76
C TYR A 471 -17.75 2.56 3.23
N GLY A 472 -17.58 3.77 3.79
CA GLY A 472 -17.86 4.02 5.21
C GLY A 472 -19.35 4.00 5.57
N ILE A 473 -20.23 4.41 4.63
CA ILE A 473 -21.65 4.66 4.93
C ILE A 473 -22.58 3.97 3.93
N HIS A 474 -22.40 4.21 2.63
CA HIS A 474 -23.41 3.86 1.62
C HIS A 474 -23.54 2.35 1.41
N LEU A 475 -22.42 1.65 1.30
CA LEU A 475 -22.41 0.19 1.15
C LEU A 475 -22.78 -0.52 2.45
N ARG A 476 -22.55 0.11 3.60
CA ARG A 476 -22.99 -0.39 4.91
C ARG A 476 -24.50 -0.31 5.09
N HIS A 477 -25.15 0.71 4.53
CA HIS A 477 -26.58 0.98 4.73
C HIS A 477 -27.34 1.05 3.40
N ARG A 478 -28.02 -0.05 3.04
CA ARG A 478 -28.77 -0.21 1.79
C ARG A 478 -29.75 0.92 1.44
N LEU A 479 -30.36 1.54 2.44
CA LEU A 479 -31.33 2.62 2.21
C LEU A 479 -30.64 3.94 1.85
N VAL A 480 -29.42 4.19 2.35
CA VAL A 480 -28.60 5.33 1.93
C VAL A 480 -28.35 5.19 0.43
N TYR A 481 -27.90 4.01 -0.01
CA TYR A 481 -27.60 3.75 -1.41
C TYR A 481 -28.81 3.96 -2.33
N ARG A 482 -29.99 3.44 -1.95
CA ARG A 482 -31.23 3.62 -2.73
C ARG A 482 -31.67 5.07 -2.83
N ARG A 483 -31.49 5.87 -1.79
CA ARG A 483 -31.90 7.29 -1.77
C ARG A 483 -30.94 8.18 -2.53
N MET A 484 -29.65 7.88 -2.46
CA MET A 484 -28.61 8.49 -3.29
C MET A 484 -28.93 8.37 -4.79
N LEU A 485 -29.44 7.21 -5.25
CA LEU A 485 -29.86 7.04 -6.65
C LEU A 485 -31.01 7.98 -7.06
N VAL A 486 -31.92 8.32 -6.13
CA VAL A 486 -32.96 9.32 -6.39
C VAL A 486 -32.34 10.71 -6.57
N GLY A 487 -31.32 11.04 -5.78
CA GLY A 487 -30.50 12.24 -5.97
C GLY A 487 -29.79 12.27 -7.33
N CYS A 488 -29.18 11.15 -7.74
CA CYS A 488 -28.54 11.00 -9.04
C CYS A 488 -29.53 11.24 -10.18
N ALA A 489 -30.72 10.65 -10.12
CA ALA A 489 -31.77 10.85 -11.11
C ALA A 489 -32.28 12.30 -11.14
N ALA A 490 -32.55 12.90 -9.97
CA ALA A 490 -33.07 14.26 -9.87
C ALA A 490 -32.06 15.33 -10.35
N GLY A 491 -30.80 15.20 -9.92
CA GLY A 491 -29.73 16.08 -10.37
C GLY A 491 -29.38 15.88 -11.85
N GLY A 492 -29.38 14.64 -12.33
CA GLY A 492 -29.17 14.31 -13.74
C GLY A 492 -30.28 14.86 -14.63
N LEU A 493 -31.53 14.75 -14.19
CA LEU A 493 -32.69 15.34 -14.86
C LEU A 493 -32.63 16.88 -14.87
N THR A 494 -32.19 17.48 -13.77
CA THR A 494 -31.98 18.93 -13.69
C THR A 494 -30.92 19.38 -14.69
N GLY A 495 -29.78 18.68 -14.75
CA GLY A 495 -28.72 18.95 -15.71
C GLY A 495 -29.15 18.71 -17.16
N ALA A 496 -29.96 17.69 -17.41
CA ALA A 496 -30.52 17.40 -18.73
C ALA A 496 -31.45 18.52 -19.21
N LEU A 497 -32.39 18.97 -18.35
CA LEU A 497 -33.34 20.04 -18.67
C LEU A 497 -32.63 21.38 -18.85
N LEU A 498 -31.81 21.79 -17.88
CA LEU A 498 -31.12 23.07 -17.94
C LEU A 498 -30.05 23.09 -19.04
N GLY A 499 -29.30 22.00 -19.23
CA GLY A 499 -28.33 21.87 -20.32
C GLY A 499 -28.98 21.85 -21.70
N TRP A 500 -30.24 21.42 -21.81
CA TRP A 500 -31.00 21.53 -23.05
C TRP A 500 -31.31 22.98 -23.42
N PHE A 501 -31.85 23.75 -22.47
CA PHE A 501 -32.21 25.16 -22.68
C PHE A 501 -30.99 26.11 -22.71
N PHE A 502 -29.92 25.75 -22.01
CA PHE A 502 -28.72 26.56 -21.86
C PHE A 502 -27.48 25.75 -22.22
N PRO A 503 -27.32 25.39 -23.51
CA PRO A 503 -26.24 24.52 -23.94
C PRO A 503 -24.87 25.19 -23.79
N SER A 504 -23.86 24.35 -23.65
CA SER A 504 -22.47 24.75 -23.64
C SER A 504 -21.95 24.91 -25.06
N VAL A 505 -20.96 25.79 -25.23
CA VAL A 505 -20.31 26.05 -26.52
C VAL A 505 -18.93 25.44 -26.47
N THR A 506 -18.62 24.57 -27.43
CA THR A 506 -17.31 23.92 -27.55
C THR A 506 -16.27 24.90 -28.12
N PRO A 507 -14.95 24.66 -27.97
CA PRO A 507 -13.91 25.47 -28.61
C PRO A 507 -14.07 25.60 -30.13
N SER A 508 -14.60 24.56 -30.76
CA SER A 508 -14.90 24.51 -32.20
C SER A 508 -16.16 25.30 -32.61
N GLY A 509 -16.83 25.96 -31.67
CA GLY A 509 -18.08 26.70 -31.91
C GLY A 509 -19.33 25.81 -32.01
N GLY A 510 -19.20 24.52 -31.69
CA GLY A 510 -20.30 23.56 -31.63
C GLY A 510 -21.16 23.76 -30.39
N VAL A 511 -22.38 23.22 -30.43
CA VAL A 511 -23.34 23.28 -29.32
C VAL A 511 -23.44 21.90 -28.66
N MET A 512 -23.27 21.85 -27.34
CA MET A 512 -23.41 20.64 -26.53
C MET A 512 -24.51 20.84 -25.48
N HIS A 513 -25.54 20.00 -25.52
CA HIS A 513 -26.67 20.03 -24.58
C HIS A 513 -26.28 19.37 -23.26
N GLY A 514 -25.54 20.12 -22.44
CA GLY A 514 -25.01 19.65 -21.17
C GLY A 514 -23.90 20.56 -20.66
N VAL A 515 -23.26 20.16 -19.57
CA VAL A 515 -22.12 20.85 -18.99
C VAL A 515 -20.83 20.17 -19.44
N ILE A 516 -19.92 20.92 -20.04
CA ILE A 516 -18.55 20.47 -20.34
C ILE A 516 -17.54 21.02 -19.32
N ALA A 517 -16.47 20.28 -19.08
CA ALA A 517 -15.33 20.65 -18.24
C ALA A 517 -14.12 21.02 -19.09
N TRP A 518 -13.40 22.08 -18.72
CA TRP A 518 -12.21 22.55 -19.45
C TRP A 518 -10.93 21.80 -19.06
N SER A 519 -10.91 21.17 -17.88
CA SER A 519 -9.79 20.39 -17.39
C SER A 519 -10.29 19.20 -16.58
N PHE A 520 -9.50 18.13 -16.57
CA PHE A 520 -9.73 17.02 -15.66
C PHE A 520 -9.52 17.48 -14.22
N ALA A 521 -10.45 17.14 -13.32
CA ALA A 521 -10.27 17.31 -11.88
C ALA A 521 -11.25 16.44 -11.10
N PHE A 522 -10.87 16.06 -9.87
CA PHE A 522 -11.83 15.49 -8.93
C PHE A 522 -12.92 16.52 -8.61
N THR A 523 -14.17 16.12 -8.73
CA THR A 523 -15.30 17.06 -8.64
C THR A 523 -15.53 17.41 -7.18
N SER A 524 -15.31 18.67 -6.84
CA SER A 524 -15.44 19.22 -5.49
C SER A 524 -16.02 20.63 -5.61
N LEU A 525 -16.23 21.30 -4.47
CA LEU A 525 -16.66 22.69 -4.48
C LEU A 525 -15.60 23.61 -5.09
N LEU A 526 -14.32 23.27 -4.95
CA LEU A 526 -13.19 24.07 -5.47
C LEU A 526 -13.08 24.00 -6.99
N THR A 527 -13.60 22.94 -7.61
CA THR A 527 -13.49 22.71 -9.05
C THR A 527 -14.70 23.19 -9.86
N ILE A 528 -15.69 23.82 -9.20
CA ILE A 528 -16.86 24.44 -9.86
C ILE A 528 -16.47 25.39 -11.03
N PRO A 529 -15.42 26.24 -10.92
CA PRO A 529 -15.05 27.14 -12.02
C PRO A 529 -14.57 26.45 -13.30
N LEU A 530 -14.22 25.15 -13.25
CA LEU A 530 -13.80 24.37 -14.42
C LEU A 530 -14.93 24.07 -15.39
N PHE A 531 -16.17 24.21 -14.93
CA PHE A 531 -17.34 23.79 -15.68
C PHE A 531 -17.95 24.98 -16.43
N SER A 532 -18.15 24.77 -17.73
CA SER A 532 -18.97 25.65 -18.56
C SER A 532 -20.37 25.80 -17.98
N ARG A 533 -21.03 26.93 -18.27
CA ARG A 533 -22.38 27.21 -17.76
C ARG A 533 -22.48 26.93 -16.25
N MET A 534 -21.54 27.50 -15.49
CA MET A 534 -21.33 27.22 -14.07
C MET A 534 -22.61 27.18 -13.23
N TRP A 535 -23.58 28.07 -13.49
CA TRP A 535 -24.85 28.07 -12.77
C TRP A 535 -25.73 26.83 -13.07
N VAL A 536 -25.72 26.29 -14.30
CA VAL A 536 -26.42 25.04 -14.67
C VAL A 536 -25.80 23.88 -13.91
N TYR A 537 -24.47 23.84 -13.87
CA TYR A 537 -23.72 22.85 -13.11
C TYR A 537 -24.07 22.92 -11.61
N VAL A 538 -23.97 24.12 -11.02
CA VAL A 538 -24.30 24.37 -9.59
C VAL A 538 -25.73 23.96 -9.27
N ALA A 539 -26.71 24.31 -10.11
CA ALA A 539 -28.11 23.91 -9.91
C ALA A 539 -28.27 22.38 -9.91
N SER A 540 -27.61 21.70 -10.85
CA SER A 540 -27.69 20.25 -11.00
C SER A 540 -27.08 19.52 -9.79
N ILE A 541 -25.89 19.90 -9.36
CA ILE A 541 -25.23 19.31 -8.19
C ILE A 541 -25.94 19.67 -6.88
N ALA A 542 -26.55 20.87 -6.78
CA ALA A 542 -27.32 21.27 -5.61
C ALA A 542 -28.59 20.41 -5.46
N VAL A 543 -29.32 20.15 -6.55
CA VAL A 543 -30.45 19.21 -6.52
C VAL A 543 -29.96 17.80 -6.16
N ALA A 544 -28.87 17.36 -6.78
CA ALA A 544 -28.27 16.06 -6.51
C ALA A 544 -27.91 15.90 -5.03
N PHE A 545 -27.41 16.95 -4.38
CA PHE A 545 -27.03 16.96 -2.97
C PHE A 545 -28.25 17.03 -2.03
N VAL A 546 -29.19 17.95 -2.29
CA VAL A 546 -30.30 18.25 -1.37
C VAL A 546 -31.34 17.15 -1.34
N VAL A 547 -31.65 16.52 -2.48
CA VAL A 547 -32.67 15.47 -2.58
C VAL A 547 -32.35 14.27 -1.68
N PRO A 548 -31.20 13.58 -1.79
CA PRO A 548 -30.88 12.44 -0.94
C PRO A 548 -30.67 12.84 0.51
N MET A 549 -30.12 14.03 0.78
CA MET A 549 -30.02 14.60 2.13
C MET A 549 -31.40 14.69 2.79
N ALA A 550 -32.37 15.29 2.10
CA ALA A 550 -33.75 15.43 2.59
C ALA A 550 -34.43 14.07 2.76
N LEU A 551 -34.29 13.17 1.78
CA LEU A 551 -34.86 11.81 1.86
C LEU A 551 -34.31 11.03 3.06
N ILE A 552 -33.03 11.18 3.38
CA ILE A 552 -32.44 10.53 4.56
C ILE A 552 -32.94 11.20 5.84
N ALA A 553 -32.91 12.54 5.92
CA ALA A 553 -33.37 13.27 7.09
C ALA A 553 -34.86 13.01 7.43
N ILE A 554 -35.71 12.79 6.43
CA ILE A 554 -37.15 12.55 6.61
C ILE A 554 -37.46 11.07 6.87
N PHE A 555 -36.87 10.17 6.09
CA PHE A 555 -37.26 8.76 6.10
C PHE A 555 -36.32 7.81 6.85
N ASP A 556 -35.25 8.34 7.46
CA ASP A 556 -34.19 7.63 8.22
C ASP A 556 -33.47 6.53 7.43
N TYR A 557 -32.15 6.51 7.42
CA TYR A 557 -31.38 5.55 6.62
C TYR A 557 -31.30 4.14 7.21
N ARG A 558 -31.75 3.95 8.45
CA ARG A 558 -31.76 2.63 9.11
C ARG A 558 -33.07 1.90 8.83
N THR A 559 -33.01 0.58 8.76
CA THR A 559 -34.21 -0.26 8.75
C THR A 559 -34.80 -0.34 10.16
N LYS A 560 -36.13 -0.46 10.29
CA LYS A 560 -36.83 -0.49 11.60
C LYS A 560 -36.20 -1.47 12.61
N ALA A 561 -35.81 -2.67 12.16
CA ALA A 561 -35.13 -3.67 12.99
C ALA A 561 -33.72 -3.28 13.50
N SER A 562 -33.05 -2.33 12.85
CA SER A 562 -31.75 -1.79 13.30
C SER A 562 -31.90 -0.55 14.17
N ALA A 563 -33.04 0.13 14.14
CA ALA A 563 -33.32 1.30 14.97
C ALA A 563 -33.73 0.89 16.40
N GLU A 564 -34.51 -0.19 16.55
CA GLU A 564 -34.94 -0.71 17.87
C GLU A 564 -33.75 -1.19 18.73
N ASN A 565 -32.74 -1.83 18.12
CA ASN A 565 -31.55 -2.30 18.84
C ASN A 565 -30.66 -1.17 19.40
N VAL A 566 -30.75 0.05 18.85
CA VAL A 566 -29.96 1.20 19.31
C VAL A 566 -30.69 1.95 20.43
N ASP A 567 -32.02 1.98 20.39
CA ASP A 567 -32.83 2.64 21.41
C ASP A 567 -32.74 1.92 22.77
N ASP A 568 -32.72 0.57 22.76
CA ASP A 568 -32.53 -0.23 23.98
C ASP A 568 -31.16 0.00 24.64
N SER A 569 -30.11 0.22 23.84
CA SER A 569 -28.77 0.55 24.34
C SER A 569 -28.63 1.97 24.90
N ARG A 570 -29.57 2.88 24.57
CA ARG A 570 -29.59 4.27 25.07
C ARG A 570 -30.37 4.43 26.37
N VAL A 571 -31.35 3.56 26.62
CA VAL A 571 -32.16 3.59 27.85
C VAL A 571 -31.41 3.01 29.06
N GLY A 572 -30.41 2.15 28.85
CA GLY A 572 -29.59 1.56 29.93
C GLY A 572 -28.44 2.43 30.46
N GLY A 573 -28.22 3.65 29.93
CA GLY A 573 -27.04 4.48 30.24
C GLY A 573 -27.30 5.70 31.12
N GLN A 574 -28.53 5.90 31.61
CA GLN A 574 -28.88 7.05 32.46
C GLN A 574 -28.87 6.67 33.94
N ASP A 575 -27.70 6.39 34.51
CA ASP A 575 -27.48 6.41 35.97
C ASP A 575 -25.96 6.44 36.25
N ALA A 576 -25.32 7.59 36.02
CA ALA A 576 -24.09 8.05 36.71
C ALA A 576 -23.63 9.41 36.15
N ASP A 577 -24.29 10.49 36.58
CA ASP A 577 -23.74 11.86 36.59
C ASP A 577 -23.38 12.14 38.06
N ASN A 578 -22.21 12.65 38.49
CA ASN A 578 -21.73 14.03 38.33
C ASN A 578 -20.45 14.22 39.26
N PRO A 579 -19.85 15.41 39.48
CA PRO A 579 -18.71 16.02 38.76
C PRO A 579 -17.57 16.60 39.66
N GLN A 580 -16.45 17.05 39.06
CA GLN A 580 -15.78 18.35 39.32
C GLN A 580 -14.53 18.52 38.41
N THR A 581 -14.61 19.34 37.34
CA THR A 581 -14.01 20.70 37.13
C THR A 581 -12.49 20.71 36.85
N THR A 582 -11.88 21.42 35.88
CA THR A 582 -12.24 22.30 34.75
C THR A 582 -10.93 22.71 34.04
N GLY A 583 -10.96 22.93 32.70
CA GLY A 583 -9.96 23.68 31.89
C GLY A 583 -8.83 22.82 31.30
N GLU A 584 -8.48 22.80 30.01
CA GLU A 584 -8.56 23.81 28.95
C GLU A 584 -8.87 23.21 27.57
N LYS A 585 -9.32 24.10 26.67
CA LYS A 585 -9.69 23.82 25.27
C LYS A 585 -8.46 23.56 24.41
N GLY A 586 -8.43 22.40 23.74
CA GLY A 586 -7.62 22.13 22.55
C GLY A 586 -8.49 21.43 21.51
N ILE A 587 -8.78 22.12 20.40
CA ILE A 587 -9.61 21.63 19.29
C ILE A 587 -8.81 20.58 18.52
N THR A 588 -9.19 19.31 18.65
CA THR A 588 -8.67 18.21 17.82
C THR A 588 -9.68 17.90 16.72
N LEU A 589 -9.29 18.21 15.48
CA LEU A 589 -9.92 17.73 14.25
C LEU A 589 -9.68 16.22 14.15
N GLY A 590 -10.69 15.43 14.51
CA GLY A 590 -10.67 13.99 14.32
C GLY A 590 -10.87 13.62 12.85
N ILE A 591 -9.78 13.60 12.09
CA ILE A 591 -9.69 12.85 10.83
C ILE A 591 -9.36 11.42 11.23
N SER A 592 -10.35 10.55 11.14
CA SER A 592 -10.12 9.11 11.13
C SER A 592 -9.72 8.73 9.72
N GLU A 593 -8.42 8.52 9.50
CA GLU A 593 -7.94 7.41 8.67
C GLU A 593 -6.49 7.09 9.03
N ASN A 594 -6.25 5.79 9.24
CA ASN A 594 -4.92 5.22 9.29
C ASN A 594 -4.25 5.44 7.93
N ALA A 595 -3.23 6.28 7.91
CA ALA A 595 -2.09 6.16 7.03
C ALA A 595 -0.86 5.83 7.91
N PRO A 596 0.03 4.93 7.51
CA PRO A 596 1.44 5.07 7.86
C PRO A 596 2.02 6.10 6.90
N ASP A 597 2.26 7.31 7.41
CA ASP A 597 2.95 8.36 6.68
C ASP A 597 4.44 8.04 6.53
N ASP A 598 4.88 8.43 5.33
CA ASP A 598 6.22 8.56 4.78
C ASP A 598 7.01 9.64 5.52
N ASP A 599 8.34 9.54 5.55
CA ASP A 599 9.20 10.72 5.65
C ASP A 599 10.26 10.67 4.56
N GLY A 600 9.98 11.48 3.53
CA GLY A 600 10.93 11.87 2.52
C GLY A 600 11.90 12.93 3.04
N ILE A 601 13.17 12.69 2.72
CA ILE A 601 14.28 13.63 2.66
C ILE A 601 13.83 14.95 1.99
N VAL A 602 14.05 16.07 2.68
CA VAL A 602 14.09 17.41 2.07
C VAL A 602 15.50 17.95 2.21
N ALA A 603 16.14 18.17 1.07
CA ALA A 603 17.39 18.91 0.96
C ALA A 603 17.13 20.43 0.99
N GLY A 604 18.07 21.16 1.59
CA GLY A 604 18.41 22.51 1.16
C GLY A 604 18.61 23.50 2.28
N HIS A 605 19.80 24.11 2.34
CA HIS A 605 19.96 25.53 2.03
C HIS A 605 21.44 25.88 1.84
N ALA A 606 21.75 26.44 0.68
CA ALA A 606 22.90 27.33 0.49
C ALA A 606 22.32 28.60 -0.14
N ASP A 607 22.43 29.71 0.59
CA ASP A 607 22.21 31.05 0.06
C ASP A 607 23.51 31.60 -0.54
N ALA A 608 23.35 32.35 -1.62
CA ALA A 608 24.38 32.96 -2.42
C ALA A 608 24.91 34.27 -1.81
N VAL A 609 26.18 34.60 -2.09
CA VAL A 609 26.64 35.99 -2.29
C VAL A 609 27.69 36.03 -3.40
N ASP A 610 27.61 37.08 -4.20
CA ASP A 610 28.26 37.34 -5.49
C ASP A 610 29.76 37.74 -5.40
N ASP A 611 30.47 37.38 -6.47
CA ASP A 611 31.65 37.96 -7.14
C ASP A 611 33.07 38.15 -6.52
N ALA A 612 34.02 37.69 -7.35
CA ALA A 612 35.36 38.23 -7.71
C ALA A 612 36.66 37.78 -6.99
N ASP A 613 37.49 37.07 -7.79
CA ASP A 613 38.96 37.08 -7.96
C ASP A 613 39.91 37.01 -6.74
N ALA A 614 40.69 35.90 -6.68
CA ALA A 614 42.15 35.86 -6.93
C ALA A 614 42.90 34.78 -6.11
N VAL A 615 43.60 33.90 -6.84
CA VAL A 615 44.97 33.36 -6.65
C VAL A 615 45.47 33.01 -5.23
N GLY A 616 45.93 31.76 -5.05
CA GLY A 616 47.20 31.49 -4.37
C GLY A 616 47.21 30.43 -3.25
N ALA A 617 47.63 29.22 -3.64
CA ALA A 617 48.57 28.29 -2.99
C ALA A 617 48.79 28.23 -1.45
N ASP A 618 48.84 26.96 -1.01
CA ASP A 618 49.84 26.34 -0.12
C ASP A 618 49.48 26.07 1.36
N GLY A 619 49.89 24.88 1.81
CA GLY A 619 50.63 24.75 3.07
C GLY A 619 49.91 24.44 4.38
N THR A 620 49.80 23.14 4.68
CA THR A 620 50.17 22.48 5.96
C THR A 620 49.39 22.70 7.28
N VAL A 621 48.83 21.56 7.76
CA VAL A 621 48.99 20.88 9.09
C VAL A 621 48.91 21.70 10.40
N GLY A 622 48.04 21.27 11.32
CA GLY A 622 48.36 21.29 12.76
C GLY A 622 47.22 21.47 13.78
N VAL A 623 46.65 20.34 14.24
CA VAL A 623 46.24 19.99 15.63
C VAL A 623 45.63 21.06 16.58
N GLY A 624 44.40 20.80 17.04
CA GLY A 624 44.09 20.77 18.48
C GLY A 624 43.25 21.91 19.11
N SER A 625 41.97 21.59 19.36
CA SER A 625 41.16 21.96 20.54
C SER A 625 40.83 23.43 20.84
N ALA A 626 39.55 23.77 20.75
CA ALA A 626 38.76 24.27 21.91
C ALA A 626 37.27 24.36 21.55
N VAL A 627 36.45 23.74 22.40
CA VAL A 627 34.99 23.83 22.44
C VAL A 627 34.56 25.28 22.71
N ALA A 628 33.68 25.82 21.88
CA ALA A 628 32.86 26.98 22.22
C ALA A 628 31.46 26.50 22.58
N ALA A 629 31.17 26.52 23.88
CA ALA A 629 29.84 26.30 24.41
C ALA A 629 28.92 27.45 23.98
N ASP A 630 27.85 27.13 23.28
CA ASP A 630 26.72 28.04 23.10
C ASP A 630 25.75 27.90 24.27
N ALA A 631 25.33 29.06 24.77
CA ALA A 631 24.51 29.24 25.94
C ALA A 631 23.04 28.89 25.64
N ASP A 632 22.65 27.64 25.90
CA ASP A 632 21.28 27.20 26.24
C ASP A 632 21.32 25.71 26.70
N ALA A 633 22.15 25.43 27.71
CA ALA A 633 22.48 24.07 28.16
C ALA A 633 21.56 23.51 29.28
N ASP A 634 20.61 24.28 29.79
CA ASP A 634 19.92 23.94 31.06
C ASP A 634 18.67 23.05 30.90
N ASP A 635 18.25 22.70 29.67
CA ASP A 635 17.01 21.93 29.43
C ASP A 635 17.18 20.72 28.47
N ALA A 636 18.43 20.36 28.14
CA ALA A 636 18.73 19.20 27.31
C ALA A 636 19.13 17.99 28.18
N VAL A 637 18.36 16.90 28.07
CA VAL A 637 18.71 15.63 28.71
C VAL A 637 19.69 14.87 27.80
N ALA A 638 20.85 14.51 28.34
CA ALA A 638 21.85 13.71 27.64
C ALA A 638 21.56 12.20 27.79
N VAL A 639 21.56 11.49 26.68
CA VAL A 639 21.56 10.02 26.60
C VAL A 639 23.00 9.58 26.33
N VAL A 640 23.51 8.64 27.13
CA VAL A 640 24.93 8.29 27.15
C VAL A 640 25.25 7.01 26.39
N ALA A 641 26.50 6.85 25.98
CA ALA A 641 27.00 5.71 25.22
C ALA A 641 26.92 4.40 26.05
N PRO A 642 26.21 3.37 25.56
CA PRO A 642 26.11 2.07 26.22
C PRO A 642 27.37 1.19 26.07
N VAL A 643 28.22 1.47 25.08
CA VAL A 643 29.45 0.74 24.79
C VAL A 643 30.49 1.72 24.23
N ALA A 644 31.77 1.47 24.47
CA ALA A 644 32.85 2.28 23.88
C ALA A 644 33.07 1.94 22.41
N GLY A 645 33.26 2.97 21.58
CA GLY A 645 33.50 2.82 20.13
C GLY A 645 33.26 4.08 19.33
N ALA A 646 33.43 3.97 18.01
CA ALA A 646 33.22 5.07 17.07
C ALA A 646 31.72 5.36 16.92
N VAL A 647 31.31 6.60 17.18
CA VAL A 647 29.91 7.04 17.06
C VAL A 647 29.60 7.47 15.62
N LEU A 648 28.69 6.75 14.99
CA LEU A 648 28.28 6.90 13.60
C LEU A 648 26.85 7.46 13.51
N PRO A 649 26.54 8.19 12.42
CA PRO A 649 25.14 8.46 12.06
C PRO A 649 24.34 7.16 11.97
N ILE A 650 23.09 7.17 12.46
CA ILE A 650 22.21 6.00 12.39
C ILE A 650 21.94 5.58 10.92
N ASP A 651 22.03 6.53 9.98
CA ASP A 651 21.82 6.33 8.54
C ASP A 651 22.92 5.47 7.88
N ASP A 652 24.10 5.39 8.50
CA ASP A 652 25.27 4.66 7.99
C ASP A 652 25.31 3.18 8.47
N VAL A 653 24.26 2.72 9.15
CA VAL A 653 24.14 1.34 9.64
C VAL A 653 23.68 0.41 8.53
N SER A 654 24.15 -0.84 8.55
CA SER A 654 23.83 -1.88 7.56
C SER A 654 22.38 -2.40 7.64
N ASP A 655 21.69 -2.18 8.76
CA ASP A 655 20.29 -2.53 8.97
C ASP A 655 19.35 -1.44 8.41
N PRO A 656 18.50 -1.76 7.41
CA PRO A 656 17.66 -0.76 6.74
C PRO A 656 16.56 -0.18 7.64
N VAL A 657 16.16 -0.85 8.73
CA VAL A 657 15.12 -0.36 9.65
C VAL A 657 15.68 0.74 10.55
N PHE A 658 16.91 0.59 11.01
CA PHE A 658 17.61 1.62 11.78
C PHE A 658 18.09 2.76 10.87
N ALA A 659 18.64 2.44 9.70
CA ALA A 659 19.13 3.43 8.74
C ALA A 659 18.02 4.32 8.16
N SER A 660 16.77 3.83 8.09
CA SER A 660 15.63 4.65 7.65
C SER A 660 15.01 5.50 8.78
N ARG A 661 15.53 5.42 10.02
CA ARG A 661 14.98 6.07 11.22
C ARG A 661 13.52 5.72 11.55
N ALA A 662 13.01 4.61 11.03
CA ALA A 662 11.62 4.20 11.26
C ALA A 662 11.31 3.90 12.75
N LEU A 663 12.35 3.60 13.55
CA LEU A 663 12.28 3.36 14.99
C LEU A 663 12.68 4.60 15.84
N GLY A 664 12.75 5.78 15.22
CA GLY A 664 13.13 7.04 15.84
C GLY A 664 14.56 7.50 15.51
N ASP A 665 14.85 8.75 15.84
CA ASP A 665 16.18 9.34 15.71
C ASP A 665 17.15 8.72 16.72
N GLY A 666 18.43 8.62 16.35
CA GLY A 666 19.41 7.92 17.16
C GLY A 666 20.84 8.01 16.67
N VAL A 667 21.70 7.19 17.27
CA VAL A 667 23.09 6.98 16.88
C VAL A 667 23.40 5.50 16.79
N ALA A 668 24.47 5.18 16.07
CA ALA A 668 25.08 3.87 16.11
C ALA A 668 26.50 3.97 16.68
N ILE A 669 26.95 2.95 17.39
CA ILE A 669 28.28 2.89 17.97
C ILE A 669 28.93 1.61 17.45
N ARG A 670 30.00 1.76 16.68
CA ARG A 670 30.81 0.63 16.21
C ARG A 670 31.91 0.38 17.24
N PRO A 671 31.86 -0.73 18.00
CA PRO A 671 32.90 -1.04 18.96
C PRO A 671 34.24 -1.24 18.24
N ASP A 672 35.32 -0.67 18.76
CA ASP A 672 36.66 -1.05 18.30
C ASP A 672 36.95 -2.46 18.82
N VAL A 673 36.73 -3.41 17.93
CA VAL A 673 36.84 -4.83 18.18
C VAL A 673 38.19 -5.37 17.68
N GLU A 674 39.05 -4.55 17.05
CA GLU A 674 40.43 -4.94 16.68
C GLU A 674 41.42 -4.76 17.84
N ALA A 675 41.09 -3.92 18.82
CA ALA A 675 41.95 -3.61 19.97
C ALA A 675 41.75 -4.51 21.21
N ASP A 676 40.67 -5.30 21.31
CA ASP A 676 40.32 -5.99 22.56
C ASP A 676 39.43 -7.24 22.33
N ASP A 677 39.95 -8.42 22.66
CA ASP A 677 39.37 -9.76 22.38
C ASP A 677 38.50 -10.34 23.53
N GLY A 678 37.97 -9.49 24.43
CA GLY A 678 37.27 -9.91 25.64
C GLY A 678 35.76 -9.60 25.68
N PRO A 679 34.98 -10.26 26.58
CA PRO A 679 33.58 -9.90 26.83
C PRO A 679 33.46 -8.47 27.37
N ARG A 680 32.58 -7.66 26.78
CA ARG A 680 32.32 -6.28 27.21
C ARG A 680 30.93 -6.12 27.77
N THR A 681 30.82 -5.29 28.80
CA THR A 681 29.53 -4.94 29.39
C THR A 681 28.85 -3.84 28.58
N ILE A 682 27.59 -4.08 28.22
CA ILE A 682 26.66 -3.08 27.69
C ILE A 682 25.99 -2.40 28.87
N ALA A 683 26.18 -1.08 28.97
CA ALA A 683 25.63 -0.27 30.04
C ALA A 683 24.29 0.37 29.65
N ALA A 684 23.48 0.72 30.65
CA ALA A 684 22.22 1.42 30.44
C ALA A 684 22.48 2.87 30.00
N PRO A 685 21.90 3.33 28.88
CA PRO A 685 22.15 4.69 28.36
C PRO A 685 21.36 5.80 29.08
N VAL A 686 20.35 5.42 29.88
CA VAL A 686 19.50 6.34 30.67
C VAL A 686 19.04 5.66 31.96
N ALA A 687 18.66 6.46 32.96
CA ALA A 687 17.99 5.96 34.15
C ALA A 687 16.48 5.77 33.89
N GLY A 688 15.94 4.60 34.20
CA GLY A 688 14.54 4.28 33.89
C GLY A 688 14.12 2.84 34.20
N VAL A 689 12.98 2.44 33.66
CA VAL A 689 12.44 1.08 33.81
C VAL A 689 12.56 0.32 32.49
N LEU A 690 13.12 -0.90 32.54
CA LEU A 690 13.21 -1.82 31.41
C LEU A 690 11.81 -2.32 31.02
N LYS A 691 11.25 -1.76 29.94
CA LYS A 691 9.92 -2.15 29.42
C LYS A 691 9.99 -3.38 28.54
N THR A 692 11.09 -3.57 27.84
CA THR A 692 11.35 -4.76 27.03
C THR A 692 12.80 -5.20 27.24
N VAL A 693 12.97 -6.51 27.40
CA VAL A 693 14.27 -7.17 27.46
C VAL A 693 14.14 -8.37 26.55
N ALA A 694 14.90 -8.42 25.46
CA ALA A 694 14.87 -9.56 24.56
C ALA A 694 15.42 -10.80 25.29
N GLY A 695 14.74 -11.95 25.18
CA GLY A 695 15.15 -13.17 25.88
C GLY A 695 16.55 -13.67 25.50
N THR A 696 17.07 -13.26 24.34
CA THR A 696 18.43 -13.56 23.87
C THR A 696 19.45 -12.46 24.17
N GLY A 697 19.09 -11.41 24.92
CA GLY A 697 20.02 -10.37 25.39
C GLY A 697 20.47 -9.32 24.38
N HIS A 698 20.01 -9.38 23.13
CA HIS A 698 20.44 -8.47 22.06
C HIS A 698 19.72 -7.11 22.05
N ALA A 699 18.61 -6.92 22.79
CA ALA A 699 17.86 -5.66 22.76
C ALA A 699 17.16 -5.31 24.08
N PHE A 700 17.09 -4.01 24.37
CA PHE A 700 16.56 -3.43 25.59
C PHE A 700 15.75 -2.17 25.28
N GLY A 701 14.48 -2.14 25.69
CA GLY A 701 13.66 -0.94 25.66
C GLY A 701 13.55 -0.34 27.05
N ILE A 702 14.03 0.88 27.23
CA ILE A 702 14.06 1.59 28.51
C ILE A 702 13.13 2.78 28.42
N ARG A 703 12.18 2.88 29.36
CA ARG A 703 11.43 4.12 29.56
C ARG A 703 12.05 4.89 30.69
N ALA A 704 12.71 6.00 30.37
CA ALA A 704 13.33 6.88 31.33
C ALA A 704 12.29 7.55 32.24
N ASP A 705 12.71 7.93 33.44
CA ASP A 705 11.84 8.56 34.46
C ASP A 705 11.22 9.86 33.98
N ASP A 706 11.93 10.50 33.07
CA ASP A 706 11.63 11.76 32.48
C ASP A 706 10.73 11.58 31.22
N GLY A 707 10.44 10.35 30.78
CA GLY A 707 9.52 10.06 29.68
C GLY A 707 10.16 9.85 28.31
N ILE A 708 11.49 9.89 28.20
CA ILE A 708 12.21 9.46 27.00
C ILE A 708 12.12 7.94 26.88
N GLU A 709 11.78 7.42 25.70
CA GLU A 709 11.74 5.98 25.44
C GLU A 709 12.93 5.62 24.54
N VAL A 710 13.87 4.84 25.07
CA VAL A 710 15.12 4.46 24.39
C VAL A 710 15.05 2.99 23.99
N LEU A 711 15.35 2.68 22.73
CA LEU A 711 15.57 1.33 22.25
C LEU A 711 17.06 1.14 21.96
N LEU A 712 17.68 0.21 22.70
CA LEU A 712 19.04 -0.23 22.50
C LEU A 712 19.04 -1.61 21.84
N HIS A 713 19.77 -1.77 20.75
CA HIS A 713 19.93 -3.03 20.02
C HIS A 713 21.42 -3.29 19.79
N VAL A 714 21.91 -4.48 20.11
CA VAL A 714 23.34 -4.81 20.10
C VAL A 714 23.65 -5.74 18.92
N GLY A 715 24.36 -5.20 17.92
CA GLY A 715 24.73 -5.88 16.68
C GLY A 715 23.55 -6.08 15.71
N VAL A 716 23.83 -6.08 14.42
CA VAL A 716 22.82 -6.36 13.37
C VAL A 716 22.65 -7.87 13.23
N ASP A 717 21.41 -8.33 13.11
CA ASP A 717 21.05 -9.74 12.94
C ASP A 717 21.47 -10.68 14.11
N THR A 718 21.84 -10.15 15.27
CA THR A 718 22.29 -10.93 16.45
C THR A 718 21.21 -11.79 17.07
N VAL A 719 19.93 -11.53 16.74
CA VAL A 719 18.80 -12.42 17.03
C VAL A 719 19.07 -13.86 16.57
N ARG A 720 19.81 -14.03 15.46
CA ARG A 720 20.11 -15.33 14.84
C ARG A 720 21.08 -16.18 15.66
N LEU A 721 21.75 -15.58 16.64
CA LEU A 721 22.67 -16.28 17.54
C LEU A 721 21.94 -16.96 18.70
N GLU A 722 20.62 -16.80 18.82
CA GLU A 722 19.81 -17.47 19.84
C GLU A 722 20.32 -17.26 21.30
N GLY A 723 21.04 -16.16 21.55
CA GLY A 723 21.63 -15.82 22.85
C GLY A 723 23.11 -16.21 23.01
N GLU A 724 23.70 -16.90 22.04
CA GLU A 724 25.13 -17.18 22.03
C GLU A 724 25.94 -15.86 21.97
N GLY A 725 26.93 -15.73 22.86
CA GLY A 725 27.72 -14.52 23.03
C GLY A 725 27.09 -13.45 23.93
N PHE A 726 25.89 -13.68 24.49
CA PHE A 726 25.22 -12.75 25.40
C PHE A 726 25.00 -13.36 26.79
N THR A 727 25.37 -12.64 27.84
CA THR A 727 25.05 -12.98 29.23
C THR A 727 24.25 -11.83 29.84
N MET A 728 22.96 -12.07 30.12
CA MET A 728 22.07 -11.04 30.67
C MET A 728 22.30 -10.81 32.16
N THR A 729 22.27 -9.55 32.60
CA THR A 729 22.37 -9.19 34.03
C THR A 729 21.09 -8.58 34.61
N VAL A 730 20.06 -8.36 33.78
CA VAL A 730 18.82 -7.66 34.16
C VAL A 730 17.56 -8.39 33.67
N SER A 731 16.42 -8.07 34.31
CA SER A 731 15.10 -8.61 33.95
C SER A 731 14.10 -7.54 33.52
N LYS A 732 13.08 -7.92 32.74
CA LYS A 732 11.99 -7.01 32.36
C LYS A 732 11.27 -6.48 33.62
N GLY A 733 11.01 -5.17 33.65
CA GLY A 733 10.37 -4.47 34.76
C GLY A 733 11.35 -3.96 35.82
N GLU A 734 12.62 -4.33 35.74
CA GLU A 734 13.68 -3.83 36.62
C GLU A 734 14.00 -2.35 36.33
N ARG A 735 14.41 -1.63 37.37
CA ARG A 735 14.79 -0.21 37.29
C ARG A 735 16.31 -0.10 37.28
N VAL A 736 16.84 0.63 36.31
CA VAL A 736 18.28 0.83 36.09
C VAL A 736 18.65 2.31 36.17
N ARG A 737 19.90 2.60 36.54
CA ARG A 737 20.54 3.92 36.42
C ARG A 737 21.38 3.96 35.16
N ALA A 738 21.60 5.16 34.61
CA ALA A 738 22.57 5.33 33.52
C ALA A 738 23.95 4.80 33.96
N GLY A 739 24.56 3.94 33.14
CA GLY A 739 25.81 3.25 33.45
C GLY A 739 25.67 1.85 34.07
N ASP A 740 24.48 1.44 34.53
CA ASP A 740 24.28 0.10 35.12
C ASP A 740 24.42 -1.01 34.07
N PRO A 741 24.97 -2.18 34.42
CA PRO A 741 25.18 -3.28 33.48
C PRO A 741 23.85 -3.91 33.02
N LEU A 742 23.62 -4.00 31.71
CA LEU A 742 22.45 -4.64 31.10
C LEU A 742 22.75 -6.08 30.63
N ALA A 743 23.89 -6.26 29.96
CA ALA A 743 24.38 -7.56 29.52
C ALA A 743 25.89 -7.51 29.30
N THR A 744 26.53 -8.67 29.35
CA THR A 744 27.90 -8.87 28.88
C THR A 744 27.86 -9.54 27.51
N VAL A 745 28.64 -9.01 26.57
CA VAL A 745 28.63 -9.38 25.16
C VAL A 745 30.03 -9.76 24.72
N ASP A 746 30.18 -10.95 24.15
CA ASP A 746 31.42 -11.39 23.52
C ASP A 746 31.45 -10.92 22.06
N PHE A 747 32.11 -9.78 21.83
CA PHE A 747 32.25 -9.20 20.49
C PHE A 747 33.17 -10.02 19.57
N ALA A 748 34.04 -10.87 20.11
CA ALA A 748 34.85 -11.80 19.31
C ALA A 748 33.98 -12.95 18.78
N GLU A 749 33.03 -13.45 19.57
CA GLU A 749 32.03 -14.44 19.14
C GLU A 749 31.10 -13.87 18.06
N LEU A 750 30.62 -12.63 18.25
CA LEU A 750 29.81 -11.92 17.26
C LEU A 750 30.53 -11.84 15.91
N ARG A 751 31.82 -11.46 15.92
CA ARG A 751 32.62 -11.41 14.69
C ARG A 751 32.83 -12.78 14.06
N ARG A 752 33.13 -13.82 14.86
CA ARG A 752 33.31 -15.21 14.36
C ARG A 752 32.03 -15.75 13.72
N SER A 753 30.88 -15.29 14.20
CA SER A 753 29.57 -15.62 13.65
C SER A 753 29.21 -14.84 12.37
N GLY A 754 30.05 -13.89 11.96
CA GLY A 754 29.89 -13.11 10.72
C GLY A 754 28.77 -12.06 10.78
N VAL A 755 28.36 -11.66 11.98
CA VAL A 755 27.36 -10.60 12.19
C VAL A 755 28.04 -9.26 12.48
N ASP A 756 27.37 -8.16 12.11
CA ASP A 756 27.86 -6.80 12.36
C ASP A 756 27.69 -6.47 13.86
N ALA A 757 28.77 -6.09 14.53
CA ALA A 757 28.79 -5.78 15.96
C ALA A 757 28.32 -4.36 16.31
N THR A 758 27.99 -3.54 15.31
CA THR A 758 27.51 -2.17 15.55
C THR A 758 26.28 -2.17 16.45
N THR A 759 26.33 -1.39 17.54
CA THR A 759 25.25 -1.23 18.53
C THR A 759 24.43 0.01 18.17
N MET A 760 23.12 -0.13 18.04
CA MET A 760 22.20 0.92 17.62
C MET A 760 21.36 1.38 18.79
N MET A 761 21.16 2.68 18.89
CA MET A 761 20.37 3.29 19.96
C MET A 761 19.47 4.38 19.39
N THR A 762 18.15 4.23 19.56
CA THR A 762 17.15 5.18 19.05
C THR A 762 16.21 5.67 20.16
N ILE A 763 15.66 6.86 19.95
CA ILE A 763 14.59 7.44 20.78
C ILE A 763 13.25 7.08 20.12
N THR A 764 12.56 6.06 20.62
CA THR A 764 11.36 5.52 19.94
C THR A 764 10.16 6.46 19.96
N ASN A 765 10.19 7.48 20.82
CA ASN A 765 9.17 8.52 20.90
C ASN A 765 9.65 9.89 20.40
N THR A 766 10.59 9.94 19.45
CA THR A 766 11.12 11.17 18.80
C THR A 766 10.04 12.19 18.48
N ALA A 767 8.91 11.79 17.88
CA ALA A 767 7.82 12.69 17.49
C ALA A 767 7.15 13.45 18.66
N LYS A 768 7.43 13.06 19.91
CA LYS A 768 6.94 13.73 21.13
C LYS A 768 7.98 14.64 21.78
N MET A 769 9.19 14.75 21.22
CA MET A 769 10.29 15.57 21.72
C MET A 769 10.42 16.86 20.89
N THR A 770 10.75 17.98 21.52
CA THR A 770 11.11 19.23 20.81
C THR A 770 12.32 19.05 19.89
N SER A 771 13.36 18.33 20.31
CA SER A 771 14.47 17.96 19.41
C SER A 771 15.23 16.74 19.91
N VAL A 772 15.70 15.90 18.98
CA VAL A 772 16.66 14.81 19.24
C VAL A 772 17.89 15.07 18.38
N THR A 773 19.02 15.37 19.01
CA THR A 773 20.26 15.74 18.31
C THR A 773 21.32 14.66 18.51
N PRO A 774 21.65 13.87 17.47
CA PRO A 774 22.75 12.91 17.50
C PRO A 774 24.10 13.61 17.59
N LEU A 775 24.97 13.17 18.50
CA LEU A 775 26.37 13.61 18.60
C LEU A 775 27.23 12.52 17.96
N THR A 776 27.79 12.77 16.78
CA THR A 776 28.51 11.78 15.97
C THR A 776 29.91 12.25 15.58
N GLY A 777 30.74 11.37 15.02
CA GLY A 777 32.05 11.72 14.45
C GLY A 777 33.20 11.74 15.44
N PHE A 778 33.06 11.07 16.59
CA PHE A 778 34.10 10.90 17.60
C PHE A 778 34.05 9.48 18.19
N ASP A 779 35.12 9.07 18.88
CA ASP A 779 35.15 7.84 19.66
C ASP A 779 34.64 8.12 21.08
N ALA A 780 33.55 7.47 21.46
CA ALA A 780 32.93 7.61 22.77
C ALA A 780 33.44 6.53 23.73
N ALA A 781 33.70 6.91 24.99
CA ALA A 781 33.78 5.98 26.11
C ALA A 781 32.37 5.67 26.64
N VAL A 782 32.23 4.56 27.38
CA VAL A 782 30.96 4.23 28.06
C VAL A 782 30.59 5.38 29.01
N GLY A 783 29.37 5.90 28.88
CA GLY A 783 28.90 7.02 29.68
C GLY A 783 29.09 8.41 29.05
N ASP A 784 29.79 8.53 27.92
CA ASP A 784 29.88 9.81 27.20
C ASP A 784 28.53 10.15 26.54
N PRO A 785 28.13 11.43 26.47
CA PRO A 785 26.88 11.84 25.84
C PRO A 785 26.94 11.62 24.33
N VAL A 786 25.95 10.93 23.77
CA VAL A 786 25.87 10.62 22.33
C VAL A 786 24.56 11.07 21.68
N ILE A 787 23.53 11.39 22.47
CA ILE A 787 22.31 12.05 21.98
C ILE A 787 21.91 13.13 22.98
N ALA A 788 21.63 14.34 22.50
CA ALA A 788 21.02 15.39 23.30
C ALA A 788 19.52 15.50 22.97
N VAL A 789 18.66 15.38 23.98
CA VAL A 789 17.19 15.41 23.81
C VAL A 789 16.62 16.64 24.51
N ARG A 790 15.86 17.47 23.78
CA ARG A 790 15.03 18.54 24.34
C ARG A 790 13.57 18.15 24.22
N ARG A 791 12.82 18.40 25.29
CA ARG A 791 11.43 17.94 25.43
C ARG A 791 10.45 18.89 24.83
#